data_AF-A0A2G7GTM3-F1
#
_entry.id   AF-A0A2G7GTM3-F1
#
_cell.length_a   1.000
_cell.length_b   1.000
_cell.length_c   1.000
_cell.angle_alpha   90.00
_cell.angle_beta   90.00
_cell.angle_gamma   90.00
#
_symmetry.space_group_name_H-M   'P 1'
#
loop_
_entity.id
_entity.type
_entity.pdbx_description
1 polymer ?
#
loop_
_entity_poly.entity_id
_entity_poly.type
_entity_poly.pdbx_seq_one_letter_code
_entity_poly.pdbx_strand_id
1 'polypeptide(L)'
;MRRPAPPALRPTLLTLLLPALLSACFQQPTPTSPAPAPASPPPTASEPAPAPREPLRSLGTVDLTFTGLGQAGETLRVTTPSLGSSALSDQGSIQLQPLSNGTFTTGRRGVDGVRYLYATFLVRNATQAGTAYGTPRRNLTLVAISTPTTVADTPYSRLQKFDGTDAAAGIASTIMPTAALQFDRQTERPALIAGAEDLQVFAENEVASLTGAGVTRAFPFGFVVRHRTVTGNRDLPANPAPGTFDGTVTVALKLPLQTNPADDPFTFNMSFAVVDDSVTRVTESPEEQTLGNVQTRAAILGGAQLALLCGSAVTAPGSLFIGSATTAGAPGTARAAHIGGDLALNTVPPAYSATGNVNLNVSAALGLARFYAAYPTAPGGTNATLAFTGSGTARSGNLNVAPTGAFTFTSRAGDGAPAVTDTLNYTVSDGRGCTSPTQGVPVNVSGRVWFARNTATTGDGRQDTPFPTLQAAQAASAAGDTLYLYRGDGTTTRQNQGLTLKPGQTLVGEGAALTVNGTAVLPAGQPATFEHTTGTGLTLATNNTVRGVNIRGAAGGVSGTNFGTFTAELGAVQASAGPALNLSVGTLNGSATRLDAQNTTGNGVNLSGLGGSFTVLGSGAPGSGGTLQATGPLGAGLNLQPDNLDFTLSLNRMTFQNNATGLLLATQGTDTGRVTLTVQDSAFSNNSVNSIQINPGGSGSGTYSVRNNTFTHTGTGGGLYYSGTSRTGTPTDQGTVTGNTFNLAPGGNANAITIDQVGAGAARFAVTGNTVTGYGVYGISVGAKEGGSGRLDAVVTNNAVSSPPGPVTSPNLDGINVTVGTAPGQNSALCLRMTGNTSVSPDPGLAGIVLRQRTGTTFTIEGVPTGATNAQVQTAVQASNAPSTVRIRTGAELTPVTGTCTGPT
;
A
#
# COMPACT_ATOMS: atom_id res chain seq x y z
N MET A 1 -73.40 -36.25 19.77
CA MET A 1 -72.50 -36.80 18.74
C MET A 1 -71.64 -35.67 18.18
N ARG A 2 -70.31 -35.92 18.11
CA ARG A 2 -69.21 -35.25 17.37
C ARG A 2 -69.27 -33.73 17.02
N ARG A 3 -68.50 -32.96 17.81
CA ARG A 3 -67.33 -32.08 17.49
C ARG A 3 -66.84 -31.93 16.02
N PRO A 4 -65.97 -30.94 15.68
CA PRO A 4 -65.47 -29.79 16.47
C PRO A 4 -65.27 -28.42 15.73
N ALA A 5 -64.92 -27.43 16.56
CA ALA A 5 -64.41 -26.04 16.38
C ALA A 5 -62.99 -25.96 15.71
N PRO A 6 -62.23 -24.81 15.65
CA PRO A 6 -62.41 -23.45 16.23
C PRO A 6 -61.98 -22.24 15.34
N PRO A 7 -62.03 -20.98 15.86
CA PRO A 7 -62.10 -19.73 15.10
C PRO A 7 -60.90 -18.77 15.21
N ALA A 8 -60.94 -17.69 14.41
CA ALA A 8 -60.09 -16.50 14.50
C ALA A 8 -60.75 -15.41 15.38
N LEU A 9 -59.95 -14.67 16.15
CA LEU A 9 -60.39 -13.55 16.99
C LEU A 9 -59.71 -12.24 16.61
N ARG A 10 -60.55 -11.20 16.68
CA ARG A 10 -60.38 -9.79 16.32
C ARG A 10 -60.23 -8.96 17.65
N PRO A 11 -60.20 -7.60 17.65
CA PRO A 11 -59.22 -6.78 18.38
C PRO A 11 -59.83 -5.88 19.49
N THR A 12 -59.11 -4.77 19.81
CA THR A 12 -59.55 -3.48 20.43
C THR A 12 -59.72 -3.48 21.98
N LEU A 13 -59.37 -2.44 22.78
CA LEU A 13 -59.83 -1.04 22.74
C LEU A 13 -59.19 -0.16 23.87
N LEU A 14 -59.09 1.18 23.64
CA LEU A 14 -59.22 2.39 24.53
C LEU A 14 -58.44 2.49 25.88
N THR A 15 -57.51 3.43 26.18
CA THR A 15 -57.43 4.93 26.26
C THR A 15 -57.62 5.56 27.66
N LEU A 16 -56.63 6.42 28.01
CA LEU A 16 -56.64 7.70 28.77
C LEU A 16 -57.24 7.83 30.19
N LEU A 17 -56.44 8.32 31.17
CA LEU A 17 -56.42 9.72 31.69
C LEU A 17 -55.59 9.87 33.00
N LEU A 18 -54.86 10.99 33.12
CA LEU A 18 -54.11 11.57 34.28
C LEU A 18 -55.07 12.36 35.22
N PRO A 19 -54.67 13.08 36.32
CA PRO A 19 -53.45 13.10 37.18
C PRO A 19 -53.73 13.27 38.73
N ALA A 20 -52.68 13.33 39.58
CA ALA A 20 -52.43 14.33 40.66
C ALA A 20 -51.69 13.81 41.93
N LEU A 21 -50.49 14.40 42.14
CA LEU A 21 -49.74 14.77 43.36
C LEU A 21 -50.08 14.18 44.75
N LEU A 22 -49.06 13.59 45.41
CA LEU A 22 -48.73 13.83 46.82
C LEU A 22 -47.25 13.50 47.11
N SER A 23 -46.57 14.46 47.76
CA SER A 23 -45.17 14.40 48.19
C SER A 23 -45.01 13.51 49.43
N ALA A 24 -44.01 12.63 49.42
CA ALA A 24 -43.41 12.08 50.63
C ALA A 24 -41.91 11.88 50.40
N CYS A 25 -41.13 12.34 51.38
CA CYS A 25 -39.67 12.33 51.40
C CYS A 25 -39.10 10.92 51.24
N PHE A 26 -38.25 10.70 50.23
CA PHE A 26 -37.22 9.67 50.28
C PHE A 26 -35.93 10.21 49.67
N GLN A 27 -34.84 9.95 50.39
CA GLN A 27 -33.48 10.29 50.01
C GLN A 27 -33.16 9.82 48.60
N GLN A 28 -32.59 10.72 47.82
CA GLN A 28 -32.05 10.49 46.49
C GLN A 28 -30.88 9.50 46.55
N PRO A 29 -30.96 8.30 45.94
CA PRO A 29 -29.76 7.61 45.51
C PRO A 29 -29.23 8.38 44.30
N THR A 30 -27.96 8.76 44.34
CA THR A 30 -27.20 9.22 43.18
C THR A 30 -27.50 8.36 41.94
N PRO A 31 -27.68 8.95 40.74
CA PRO A 31 -27.80 8.16 39.52
C PRO A 31 -26.51 7.36 39.35
N THR A 32 -26.62 6.04 39.50
CA THR A 32 -25.58 5.12 39.09
C THR A 32 -25.39 5.27 37.59
N SER A 33 -24.14 5.54 37.20
CA SER A 33 -23.67 5.41 35.82
C SER A 33 -24.22 4.15 35.18
N PRO A 34 -24.59 4.16 33.88
CA PRO A 34 -24.83 2.92 33.15
C PRO A 34 -23.65 1.99 33.40
N ALA A 35 -23.92 0.74 33.78
CA ALA A 35 -22.91 -0.28 33.88
C ALA A 35 -22.13 -0.31 32.55
N PRO A 36 -20.79 -0.36 32.56
CA PRO A 36 -20.02 -0.58 31.34
C PRO A 36 -20.57 -1.83 30.68
N ALA A 37 -20.81 -1.77 29.36
CA ALA A 37 -21.06 -2.97 28.59
C ALA A 37 -19.99 -4.01 28.95
N PRO A 38 -20.36 -5.29 29.16
CA PRO A 38 -19.38 -6.32 29.51
C PRO A 38 -18.25 -6.24 28.49
N ALA A 39 -17.03 -6.01 28.99
CA ALA A 39 -15.85 -5.95 28.16
C ALA A 39 -15.86 -7.19 27.26
N SER A 40 -15.77 -6.99 25.95
CA SER A 40 -15.50 -8.09 25.05
C SER A 40 -14.28 -8.83 25.61
N PRO A 41 -14.30 -10.17 25.68
CA PRO A 41 -13.14 -10.92 26.15
C PRO A 41 -11.92 -10.40 25.40
N PRO A 42 -10.77 -10.20 26.08
CA PRO A 42 -9.55 -9.78 25.41
C PRO A 42 -9.36 -10.66 24.18
N PRO A 43 -9.00 -10.10 23.01
CA PRO A 43 -8.58 -10.95 21.90
C PRO A 43 -7.53 -11.90 22.48
N THR A 44 -7.78 -13.20 22.35
CA THR A 44 -6.79 -14.22 22.69
C THR A 44 -5.49 -13.74 22.07
N ALA A 45 -4.49 -13.50 22.93
CA ALA A 45 -3.20 -12.98 22.51
C ALA A 45 -2.77 -13.80 21.29
N SER A 46 -2.53 -13.12 20.17
CA SER A 46 -1.94 -13.74 19.00
C SER A 46 -0.71 -14.48 19.50
N GLU A 47 -0.71 -15.80 19.33
CA GLU A 47 0.45 -16.62 19.62
C GLU A 47 1.67 -15.93 18.98
N PRO A 48 2.72 -15.59 19.76
CA PRO A 48 3.88 -14.92 19.21
C PRO A 48 4.38 -15.74 18.03
N ALA A 49 4.68 -15.07 16.91
CA ALA A 49 5.24 -15.73 15.75
C ALA A 49 6.43 -16.60 16.22
N PRO A 50 6.47 -17.90 15.85
CA PRO A 50 7.54 -18.77 16.30
C PRO A 50 8.90 -18.18 15.93
N ALA A 51 9.86 -18.27 16.84
CA ALA A 51 11.21 -17.74 16.63
C ALA A 51 11.78 -18.27 15.30
N PRO A 52 12.53 -17.44 14.54
CA PRO A 52 13.16 -17.88 13.31
C PRO A 52 13.99 -19.13 13.57
N ARG A 53 13.86 -20.12 12.69
CA ARG A 53 14.69 -21.32 12.76
C ARG A 53 16.13 -20.95 12.42
N GLU A 54 17.04 -21.18 13.36
CA GLU A 54 18.47 -21.04 13.12
C GLU A 54 19.01 -22.20 12.28
N PRO A 55 19.93 -21.96 11.34
CA PRO A 55 20.60 -23.02 10.58
C PRO A 55 21.32 -24.02 11.49
N LEU A 56 21.50 -25.26 11.01
CA LEU A 56 22.29 -26.27 11.72
C LEU A 56 23.72 -25.77 11.93
N ARG A 57 24.18 -25.78 13.18
CA ARG A 57 25.52 -25.32 13.56
C ARG A 57 26.46 -26.51 13.71
N SER A 58 27.41 -26.66 12.80
CA SER A 58 28.44 -27.71 12.87
C SER A 58 29.42 -27.50 14.02
N LEU A 59 29.76 -28.59 14.69
CA LEU A 59 30.76 -28.70 15.76
C LEU A 59 31.98 -29.53 15.31
N GLY A 60 32.01 -30.00 14.07
CA GLY A 60 33.05 -30.88 13.54
C GLY A 60 32.50 -32.26 13.18
N THR A 61 33.38 -33.20 12.85
CA THR A 61 33.01 -34.53 12.34
C THR A 61 33.37 -35.65 13.31
N VAL A 62 32.68 -36.79 13.18
CA VAL A 62 33.04 -38.05 13.84
C VAL A 62 32.86 -39.20 12.86
N ASP A 63 33.78 -40.16 12.90
CA ASP A 63 33.66 -41.41 12.17
C ASP A 63 33.38 -42.54 13.16
N LEU A 64 32.48 -43.46 12.81
CA LEU A 64 32.20 -44.66 13.59
C LEU A 64 32.58 -45.89 12.77
N THR A 65 33.45 -46.74 13.31
CA THR A 65 33.85 -48.01 12.67
C THR A 65 33.02 -49.16 13.20
N PHE A 66 32.24 -49.80 12.33
CA PHE A 66 31.50 -51.03 12.61
C PHE A 66 32.32 -52.23 12.14
N THR A 67 32.63 -53.18 13.02
CA THR A 67 33.38 -54.41 12.66
C THR A 67 32.87 -55.63 13.40
N GLY A 68 33.13 -56.84 12.88
CA GLY A 68 32.65 -58.10 13.49
C GLY A 68 31.32 -58.60 12.95
N LEU A 69 30.85 -58.09 11.81
CA LEU A 69 29.54 -58.45 11.24
C LEU A 69 29.56 -59.88 10.67
N GLY A 70 28.57 -60.72 11.02
CA GLY A 70 28.36 -62.04 10.40
C GLY A 70 29.09 -63.25 11.01
N GLN A 71 29.68 -63.14 12.21
CA GLN A 71 30.29 -64.26 12.95
C GLN A 71 29.25 -65.08 13.75
N ALA A 72 29.48 -66.39 13.97
CA ALA A 72 28.65 -67.19 14.87
C ALA A 72 28.76 -66.66 16.32
N GLY A 73 27.63 -66.28 16.95
CA GLY A 73 27.63 -65.59 18.25
C GLY A 73 27.80 -64.06 18.15
N GLU A 74 27.28 -63.48 17.06
CA GLU A 74 27.43 -62.09 16.59
C GLU A 74 27.69 -61.02 17.68
N THR A 75 28.93 -60.51 17.75
CA THR A 75 29.28 -59.32 18.55
C THR A 75 29.79 -58.21 17.63
N LEU A 76 29.08 -57.10 17.59
CA LEU A 76 29.53 -55.89 16.90
C LEU A 76 30.60 -55.20 17.77
N ARG A 77 31.74 -54.85 17.20
CA ARG A 77 32.70 -53.95 17.85
C ARG A 77 32.63 -52.61 17.17
N VAL A 78 32.42 -51.56 17.96
CA VAL A 78 32.46 -50.19 17.46
C VAL A 78 33.65 -49.48 18.07
N THR A 79 34.48 -48.89 17.21
CA THR A 79 35.61 -48.05 17.61
C THR A 79 35.43 -46.65 17.04
N THR A 80 35.69 -45.64 17.87
CA THR A 80 35.80 -44.25 17.45
C THR A 80 37.27 -43.98 17.11
N PRO A 81 37.62 -43.48 15.92
CA PRO A 81 39.01 -43.22 15.58
C PRO A 81 39.58 -42.10 16.46
N SER A 82 40.82 -42.27 16.91
CA SER A 82 41.63 -41.18 17.44
C SER A 82 42.13 -40.35 16.24
N LEU A 83 41.56 -39.17 16.04
CA LEU A 83 41.94 -38.32 14.91
C LEU A 83 43.36 -37.77 15.11
N GLY A 84 44.24 -38.05 14.15
CA GLY A 84 45.63 -37.59 14.16
C GLY A 84 45.72 -36.07 14.09
N SER A 85 46.67 -35.51 14.83
CA SER A 85 46.97 -34.08 14.86
C SER A 85 47.38 -33.58 13.47
N SER A 86 46.50 -32.88 12.78
CA SER A 86 46.88 -31.97 11.69
C SER A 86 46.01 -30.73 11.73
N ALA A 87 46.54 -29.75 12.46
CA ALA A 87 46.31 -28.31 12.42
C ALA A 87 44.92 -27.81 12.00
N LEU A 88 43.98 -27.66 12.95
CA LEU A 88 42.97 -26.59 12.94
C LEU A 88 42.56 -26.25 14.38
N SER A 89 42.51 -24.97 14.68
CA SER A 89 41.98 -24.38 15.91
C SER A 89 40.53 -24.80 16.15
N ASP A 90 40.24 -25.37 17.34
CA ASP A 90 38.92 -25.57 17.94
C ASP A 90 37.80 -26.08 17.00
N GLN A 91 37.93 -27.32 16.52
CA GLN A 91 36.83 -28.11 15.92
C GLN A 91 36.61 -29.36 16.76
N GLY A 92 36.37 -29.14 18.04
CA GLY A 92 35.98 -30.22 18.93
C GLY A 92 34.57 -30.70 18.59
N SER A 93 34.44 -31.96 18.18
CA SER A 93 33.15 -32.62 17.99
C SER A 93 32.55 -32.96 19.36
N ILE A 94 32.50 -34.23 19.74
CA ILE A 94 31.92 -34.71 21.01
C ILE A 94 32.71 -35.89 21.57
N GLN A 95 32.61 -36.13 22.88
CA GLN A 95 33.17 -37.31 23.51
C GLN A 95 32.12 -38.43 23.53
N LEU A 96 32.45 -39.55 22.87
CA LEU A 96 31.61 -40.74 22.76
C LEU A 96 32.22 -41.91 23.53
N GLN A 97 31.40 -42.63 24.27
CA GLN A 97 31.76 -43.91 24.90
C GLN A 97 30.77 -45.00 24.48
N PRO A 98 31.21 -46.13 23.89
CA PRO A 98 30.32 -47.24 23.57
C PRO A 98 29.59 -47.76 24.81
N LEU A 99 28.27 -47.94 24.70
CA LEU A 99 27.41 -48.46 25.77
C LEU A 99 26.94 -49.87 25.47
N SER A 100 26.33 -50.07 24.29
CA SER A 100 25.78 -51.36 23.87
C SER A 100 25.73 -51.45 22.35
N ASN A 101 25.59 -52.67 21.84
CA ASN A 101 25.34 -52.92 20.43
C ASN A 101 24.54 -54.20 20.23
N GLY A 102 23.99 -54.38 19.04
CA GLY A 102 23.31 -55.61 18.67
C GLY A 102 23.20 -55.76 17.15
N THR A 103 23.00 -57.00 16.72
CA THR A 103 22.74 -57.38 15.33
C THR A 103 21.83 -58.60 15.30
N PHE A 104 21.01 -58.68 14.27
CA PHE A 104 20.26 -59.88 13.92
C PHE A 104 19.90 -59.86 12.44
N THR A 105 19.51 -61.01 11.91
CA THR A 105 19.09 -61.15 10.52
C THR A 105 17.67 -61.67 10.40
N THR A 106 16.95 -61.21 9.39
CA THR A 106 15.64 -61.74 9.00
C THR A 106 15.62 -62.08 7.52
N GLY A 107 14.67 -62.91 7.08
CA GLY A 107 14.50 -63.25 5.67
C GLY A 107 15.57 -64.19 5.12
N ARG A 108 15.57 -64.37 3.79
CA ARG A 108 16.44 -65.27 3.06
C ARG A 108 17.49 -64.51 2.24
N ARG A 109 18.76 -64.88 2.37
CA ARG A 109 19.89 -64.31 1.61
C ARG A 109 19.61 -64.28 0.10
N GLY A 110 19.98 -63.18 -0.54
CA GLY A 110 19.79 -62.97 -1.99
C GLY A 110 18.34 -62.80 -2.44
N VAL A 111 17.36 -62.76 -1.53
CA VAL A 111 15.94 -62.55 -1.83
C VAL A 111 15.40 -61.34 -1.05
N ASP A 112 15.14 -61.52 0.24
CA ASP A 112 14.58 -60.54 1.18
C ASP A 112 15.40 -60.46 2.49
N GLY A 113 16.55 -61.13 2.52
CA GLY A 113 17.44 -61.21 3.66
C GLY A 113 18.00 -59.85 4.05
N VAL A 114 17.81 -59.43 5.29
CA VAL A 114 18.29 -58.15 5.81
C VAL A 114 19.00 -58.39 7.15
N ARG A 115 20.12 -57.71 7.35
CA ARG A 115 20.79 -57.56 8.63
C ARG A 115 20.42 -56.23 9.25
N TYR A 116 19.92 -56.26 10.48
CA TYR A 116 19.72 -55.08 11.31
C TYR A 116 20.87 -54.97 12.29
N LEU A 117 21.39 -53.78 12.52
CA LEU A 117 22.42 -53.52 13.51
C LEU A 117 22.20 -52.17 14.19
N TYR A 118 22.60 -52.09 15.46
CA TYR A 118 22.62 -50.83 16.20
C TYR A 118 23.83 -50.73 17.11
N ALA A 119 24.23 -49.50 17.41
CA ALA A 119 25.24 -49.18 18.41
C ALA A 119 24.80 -47.96 19.23
N THR A 120 24.77 -48.11 20.55
CA THR A 120 24.43 -47.05 21.50
C THR A 120 25.70 -46.49 22.11
N PHE A 121 25.81 -45.17 22.19
CA PHE A 121 26.92 -44.45 22.80
C PHE A 121 26.42 -43.52 23.88
N LEU A 122 27.16 -43.45 24.99
CA LEU A 122 27.10 -42.33 25.91
C LEU A 122 27.75 -41.11 25.27
N VAL A 123 27.12 -39.94 25.42
CA VAL A 123 27.55 -38.67 24.84
C VAL A 123 27.83 -37.66 25.95
N ARG A 124 29.02 -37.05 25.91
CA ARG A 124 29.41 -35.96 26.82
C ARG A 124 29.69 -34.69 26.01
N ASN A 125 29.19 -33.56 26.53
CA ASN A 125 29.42 -32.23 25.97
C ASN A 125 30.87 -31.76 26.21
N ALA A 126 31.80 -32.42 25.53
CA ALA A 126 33.23 -32.20 25.62
C ALA A 126 33.92 -32.61 24.32
N THR A 127 35.12 -32.08 24.06
CA THR A 127 36.01 -32.57 23.00
C THR A 127 36.35 -34.05 23.21
N GLN A 128 36.78 -34.75 22.16
CA GLN A 128 37.24 -36.15 22.28
C GLN A 128 38.39 -36.31 23.29
N ALA A 129 39.25 -35.28 23.43
CA ALA A 129 40.33 -35.24 24.42
C ALA A 129 39.85 -35.04 25.87
N GLY A 130 38.55 -34.81 26.10
CA GLY A 130 37.94 -34.70 27.41
C GLY A 130 37.71 -33.27 27.92
N THR A 131 38.16 -32.24 27.19
CA THR A 131 37.90 -30.82 27.54
C THR A 131 36.41 -30.50 27.37
N ALA A 132 35.74 -30.12 28.46
CA ALA A 132 34.32 -29.78 28.47
C ALA A 132 34.01 -28.47 27.72
N TYR A 133 32.85 -28.38 27.05
CA TYR A 133 32.41 -27.11 26.45
C TYR A 133 31.65 -26.24 27.46
N GLY A 134 31.96 -24.94 27.45
CA GLY A 134 31.25 -23.95 28.26
C GLY A 134 29.86 -23.57 27.73
N THR A 135 29.50 -24.01 26.52
CA THR A 135 28.19 -23.77 25.92
C THR A 135 27.32 -25.03 26.05
N PRO A 136 26.07 -24.94 26.54
CA PRO A 136 25.15 -26.07 26.53
C PRO A 136 24.77 -26.43 25.09
N ARG A 137 24.47 -27.70 24.84
CA ARG A 137 24.06 -28.19 23.51
C ARG A 137 22.57 -28.43 23.48
N ARG A 138 21.95 -28.22 22.33
CA ARG A 138 20.51 -28.41 22.14
C ARG A 138 20.26 -29.29 20.93
N ASN A 139 19.46 -30.34 21.13
CA ASN A 139 19.12 -31.31 20.08
C ASN A 139 20.34 -31.77 19.27
N LEU A 140 21.46 -32.00 19.98
CA LEU A 140 22.72 -32.40 19.38
C LEU A 140 22.48 -33.61 18.46
N THR A 141 22.86 -33.51 17.19
CA THR A 141 22.55 -34.54 16.18
C THR A 141 23.79 -34.93 15.39
N LEU A 142 23.92 -36.22 15.11
CA LEU A 142 24.94 -36.80 14.23
C LEU A 142 24.34 -36.91 12.84
N VAL A 143 24.54 -35.91 11.97
CA VAL A 143 24.02 -35.87 10.59
C VAL A 143 24.97 -36.61 9.67
N ALA A 144 24.46 -37.54 8.86
CA ALA A 144 25.29 -38.34 7.97
C ALA A 144 25.94 -37.47 6.87
N ILE A 145 27.23 -37.69 6.61
CA ILE A 145 28.00 -36.91 5.63
C ILE A 145 28.86 -37.80 4.74
N SER A 146 29.10 -37.34 3.53
CA SER A 146 30.15 -37.83 2.63
C SER A 146 31.39 -36.95 2.81
N THR A 147 32.55 -37.58 2.71
CA THR A 147 33.87 -36.94 2.67
C THR A 147 34.66 -37.50 1.48
N PRO A 148 35.81 -36.94 1.10
CA PRO A 148 36.62 -37.48 0.00
C PRO A 148 37.04 -38.96 0.16
N THR A 149 36.98 -39.52 1.37
CA THR A 149 37.31 -40.92 1.65
C THR A 149 36.09 -41.85 1.60
N THR A 150 34.88 -41.31 1.47
CA THR A 150 33.66 -42.12 1.32
C THR A 150 33.53 -42.68 -0.08
N VAL A 151 32.82 -43.80 -0.21
CA VAL A 151 32.66 -44.52 -1.48
C VAL A 151 31.25 -44.37 -2.02
N ALA A 152 31.12 -44.34 -3.35
CA ALA A 152 29.85 -44.36 -4.09
C ALA A 152 28.83 -43.28 -3.67
N ASP A 153 29.31 -42.07 -3.34
CA ASP A 153 28.48 -40.95 -2.87
C ASP A 153 27.55 -41.32 -1.71
N THR A 154 28.11 -42.00 -0.72
CA THR A 154 27.42 -42.43 0.51
C THR A 154 28.11 -41.88 1.75
N PRO A 155 27.53 -42.00 2.95
CA PRO A 155 28.25 -41.67 4.18
C PRO A 155 29.24 -42.75 4.63
N TYR A 156 29.51 -43.77 3.80
CA TYR A 156 30.28 -44.94 4.20
C TYR A 156 31.67 -44.98 3.56
N SER A 157 32.65 -45.51 4.28
CA SER A 157 34.01 -45.79 3.79
C SER A 157 34.55 -47.12 4.32
N ARG A 158 35.67 -47.61 3.78
CA ARG A 158 36.33 -48.87 4.20
C ARG A 158 35.38 -50.08 4.28
N LEU A 159 34.53 -50.28 3.27
CA LEU A 159 33.69 -51.48 3.19
C LEU A 159 34.57 -52.69 2.89
N GLN A 160 34.84 -53.52 3.91
CA GLN A 160 35.73 -54.69 3.81
C GLN A 160 34.98 -55.98 4.14
N LYS A 161 35.31 -57.06 3.42
CA LYS A 161 34.87 -58.44 3.66
C LYS A 161 35.61 -59.04 4.86
N PHE A 162 35.21 -60.25 5.27
CA PHE A 162 35.82 -60.95 6.40
C PHE A 162 37.32 -61.22 6.20
N ASP A 163 37.75 -61.47 4.96
CA ASP A 163 39.16 -61.69 4.60
C ASP A 163 40.00 -60.40 4.51
N GLY A 164 39.41 -59.24 4.78
CA GLY A 164 40.04 -57.92 4.73
C GLY A 164 40.10 -57.29 3.33
N THR A 165 39.65 -57.98 2.29
CA THR A 165 39.52 -57.40 0.94
C THR A 165 38.33 -56.45 0.83
N ASP A 166 38.33 -55.56 -0.15
CA ASP A 166 37.22 -54.61 -0.34
C ASP A 166 35.94 -55.35 -0.77
N ALA A 167 34.82 -54.98 -0.13
CA ALA A 167 33.49 -55.39 -0.58
C ALA A 167 33.06 -54.56 -1.81
N ALA A 168 32.06 -55.04 -2.55
CA ALA A 168 31.59 -54.33 -3.73
C ALA A 168 31.07 -52.93 -3.35
N ALA A 169 31.58 -51.88 -4.00
CA ALA A 169 31.24 -50.49 -3.67
C ALA A 169 29.73 -50.19 -3.76
N GLY A 170 29.00 -50.88 -4.65
CA GLY A 170 27.56 -50.76 -4.79
C GLY A 170 26.75 -51.21 -3.56
N ILE A 171 27.36 -51.95 -2.63
CA ILE A 171 26.71 -52.30 -1.36
C ILE A 171 26.50 -51.05 -0.49
N ALA A 172 27.39 -50.05 -0.58
CA ALA A 172 27.31 -48.84 0.24
C ALA A 172 25.96 -48.12 0.10
N SER A 173 25.43 -48.01 -1.12
CA SER A 173 24.13 -47.36 -1.38
C SER A 173 22.94 -48.18 -0.90
N THR A 174 23.13 -49.45 -0.52
CA THR A 174 22.07 -50.32 0.01
C THR A 174 21.97 -50.30 1.53
N ILE A 175 22.95 -49.69 2.22
CA ILE A 175 22.95 -49.55 3.68
C ILE A 175 22.03 -48.37 4.05
N MET A 176 20.94 -48.66 4.75
CA MET A 176 19.89 -47.70 5.07
C MET A 176 19.83 -47.41 6.58
N PRO A 177 19.57 -46.18 6.99
CA PRO A 177 19.25 -45.86 8.38
C PRO A 177 17.89 -46.43 8.78
N THR A 178 17.74 -46.73 10.07
CA THR A 178 16.50 -47.21 10.67
C THR A 178 16.42 -46.76 12.14
N ALA A 179 15.29 -46.98 12.81
CA ALA A 179 15.22 -46.94 14.26
C ALA A 179 15.91 -48.20 14.84
N ALA A 180 16.35 -48.17 16.09
CA ALA A 180 16.95 -49.35 16.69
C ALA A 180 15.90 -50.47 16.89
N LEU A 181 16.23 -51.65 16.37
CA LEU A 181 15.38 -52.82 16.40
C LEU A 181 16.07 -53.98 17.15
N GLN A 182 15.27 -54.86 17.71
CA GLN A 182 15.68 -56.15 18.26
C GLN A 182 14.87 -57.27 17.63
N PHE A 183 15.40 -58.49 17.64
CA PHE A 183 14.65 -59.66 17.22
C PHE A 183 13.72 -60.11 18.34
N ASP A 184 12.40 -60.02 18.12
CA ASP A 184 11.43 -60.60 19.01
C ASP A 184 11.26 -62.09 18.71
N ARG A 185 11.72 -62.93 19.64
CA ARG A 185 11.63 -64.39 19.52
C ARG A 185 10.20 -64.92 19.64
N GLN A 186 9.26 -64.15 20.17
CA GLN A 186 7.87 -64.59 20.33
C GLN A 186 7.09 -64.43 19.03
N THR A 187 7.34 -63.34 18.30
CA THR A 187 6.67 -63.03 17.03
C THR A 187 7.51 -63.37 15.81
N GLU A 188 8.78 -63.77 16.02
CA GLU A 188 9.80 -64.01 14.99
C GLU A 188 9.98 -62.81 14.04
N ARG A 189 9.81 -61.60 14.57
CA ARG A 189 9.81 -60.35 13.80
C ARG A 189 10.69 -59.28 14.47
N PRO A 190 11.14 -58.27 13.71
CA PRO A 190 11.75 -57.07 14.29
C PRO A 190 10.77 -56.35 15.23
N ALA A 191 11.25 -55.92 16.39
CA ALA A 191 10.53 -55.07 17.34
C ALA A 191 11.37 -53.85 17.72
N LEU A 192 10.72 -52.72 18.02
CA LEU A 192 11.41 -51.50 18.46
C LEU A 192 12.12 -51.70 19.79
N ILE A 193 13.32 -51.14 19.92
CA ILE A 193 13.98 -50.97 21.21
C ILE A 193 13.48 -49.65 21.79
N ALA A 194 12.63 -49.75 22.80
CA ALA A 194 12.00 -48.59 23.42
C ALA A 194 13.05 -47.56 23.89
N GLY A 195 12.91 -46.32 23.43
CA GLY A 195 13.81 -45.23 23.77
C GLY A 195 15.16 -45.30 23.06
N ALA A 196 15.27 -45.98 21.91
CA ALA A 196 16.44 -45.99 21.04
C ALA A 196 16.08 -45.63 19.57
N GLU A 197 14.97 -44.94 19.39
CA GLU A 197 14.46 -44.48 18.10
C GLU A 197 15.00 -43.08 17.76
N ASP A 198 16.32 -42.97 17.64
CA ASP A 198 17.01 -41.68 17.48
C ASP A 198 17.12 -41.21 16.03
N LEU A 199 16.53 -41.93 15.06
CA LEU A 199 16.56 -41.50 13.67
C LEU A 199 15.92 -40.10 13.55
N GLN A 200 16.62 -39.22 12.86
CA GLN A 200 16.18 -37.86 12.59
C GLN A 200 16.31 -37.57 11.10
N VAL A 201 15.23 -37.14 10.46
CA VAL A 201 15.25 -36.67 9.05
C VAL A 201 15.03 -35.16 8.96
N PHE A 202 15.48 -34.61 7.83
CA PHE A 202 15.52 -33.18 7.54
C PHE A 202 14.99 -32.90 6.13
N ALA A 203 14.59 -31.65 5.85
CA ALA A 203 14.43 -31.22 4.47
C ALA A 203 15.82 -31.13 3.80
N GLU A 204 15.89 -31.38 2.48
CA GLU A 204 17.18 -31.50 1.77
C GLU A 204 18.09 -30.26 1.96
N ASN A 205 17.54 -29.04 1.96
CA ASN A 205 18.33 -27.82 2.14
C ASN A 205 18.68 -27.50 3.60
N GLU A 206 18.08 -28.15 4.59
CA GLU A 206 18.40 -27.90 6.00
C GLU A 206 19.81 -28.36 6.36
N VAL A 207 20.30 -29.39 5.67
CA VAL A 207 21.64 -29.94 5.87
C VAL A 207 22.69 -29.36 4.92
N ALA A 208 22.28 -28.56 3.93
CA ALA A 208 23.17 -28.03 2.90
C ALA A 208 24.30 -27.14 3.46
N SER A 209 24.04 -26.44 4.57
CA SER A 209 25.03 -25.60 5.26
C SER A 209 26.20 -26.37 5.86
N LEU A 210 26.11 -27.70 5.94
CA LEU A 210 27.16 -28.56 6.48
C LEU A 210 28.24 -28.92 5.45
N THR A 211 28.09 -28.48 4.19
CA THR A 211 29.11 -28.66 3.16
C THR A 211 30.28 -27.68 3.36
N GLY A 212 31.52 -28.19 3.26
CA GLY A 212 32.75 -27.44 3.61
C GLY A 212 33.64 -28.18 4.61
N ALA A 213 34.88 -27.70 4.82
CA ALA A 213 35.84 -28.26 5.80
C ALA A 213 36.04 -29.80 5.73
N GLY A 214 36.06 -30.37 4.51
CA GLY A 214 36.26 -31.81 4.28
C GLY A 214 34.96 -32.62 4.11
N VAL A 215 33.79 -31.98 4.22
CA VAL A 215 32.49 -32.56 3.87
C VAL A 215 32.17 -32.29 2.41
N THR A 216 32.00 -33.34 1.61
CA THR A 216 31.63 -33.27 0.18
C THR A 216 30.12 -33.24 -0.03
N ARG A 217 29.35 -33.86 0.87
CA ARG A 217 27.87 -33.82 0.89
C ARG A 217 27.34 -34.08 2.29
N ALA A 218 26.25 -33.42 2.66
CA ALA A 218 25.44 -33.83 3.81
C ALA A 218 24.17 -34.54 3.33
N PHE A 219 23.76 -35.59 4.03
CA PHE A 219 22.53 -36.32 3.75
C PHE A 219 21.43 -35.88 4.72
N PRO A 220 20.16 -35.77 4.29
CA PRO A 220 19.05 -35.29 5.11
C PRO A 220 18.57 -36.31 6.18
N PHE A 221 19.50 -37.04 6.79
CA PHE A 221 19.24 -37.94 7.90
C PHE A 221 20.40 -37.99 8.90
N GLY A 222 20.11 -38.37 10.14
CA GLY A 222 21.08 -38.50 11.22
C GLY A 222 20.49 -39.17 12.45
N PHE A 223 21.24 -39.13 13.55
CA PHE A 223 20.83 -39.68 14.84
C PHE A 223 20.94 -38.63 15.94
N VAL A 224 19.82 -38.35 16.60
CA VAL A 224 19.73 -37.29 17.61
C VAL A 224 20.08 -37.82 19.01
N VAL A 225 20.86 -37.05 19.75
CA VAL A 225 21.22 -37.36 21.13
C VAL A 225 20.02 -37.07 22.04
N ARG A 226 19.62 -38.07 22.82
CA ARG A 226 18.64 -37.92 23.90
C ARG A 226 19.33 -37.76 25.24
N HIS A 227 18.70 -37.05 26.16
CA HIS A 227 19.20 -36.96 27.53
C HIS A 227 18.89 -38.25 28.29
N ARG A 228 19.83 -38.73 29.12
CA ARG A 228 19.72 -40.03 29.81
C ARG A 228 18.72 -40.05 30.96
N THR A 229 18.65 -38.97 31.74
CA THR A 229 17.78 -38.88 32.93
C THR A 229 16.62 -37.89 32.79
N VAL A 230 16.75 -36.85 31.96
CA VAL A 230 15.70 -35.87 31.66
C VAL A 230 14.97 -36.29 30.38
N THR A 231 13.69 -36.61 30.45
CA THR A 231 12.92 -37.04 29.27
C THR A 231 12.18 -35.91 28.58
N GLY A 232 12.02 -34.75 29.25
CA GLY A 232 11.25 -33.61 28.74
C GLY A 232 11.98 -32.72 27.73
N ASN A 233 13.30 -32.91 27.54
CA ASN A 233 14.10 -32.14 26.58
C ASN A 233 15.33 -32.95 26.11
N ARG A 234 16.15 -32.33 25.26
CA ARG A 234 17.39 -32.91 24.72
C ARG A 234 18.58 -31.97 24.90
N ASP A 235 18.57 -31.21 25.98
CA ASP A 235 19.62 -30.24 26.27
C ASP A 235 20.78 -30.91 27.02
N LEU A 236 22.01 -30.80 26.53
CA LEU A 236 23.19 -31.24 27.28
C LEU A 236 23.79 -30.05 28.03
N PRO A 237 24.03 -30.14 29.34
CA PRO A 237 24.53 -29.04 30.14
C PRO A 237 25.94 -28.60 29.71
N ALA A 238 26.26 -27.33 29.99
CA ALA A 238 27.62 -26.83 29.87
C ALA A 238 28.52 -27.40 30.97
N ASN A 239 29.82 -27.49 30.69
CA ASN A 239 30.86 -27.87 31.65
C ASN A 239 30.61 -29.21 32.38
N PRO A 240 30.28 -30.33 31.69
CA PRO A 240 30.14 -31.62 32.37
C PRO A 240 31.43 -32.03 33.06
N ALA A 241 31.34 -32.61 34.25
CA ALA A 241 32.52 -33.15 34.95
C ALA A 241 33.16 -34.31 34.15
N PRO A 242 34.46 -34.60 34.35
CA PRO A 242 35.12 -35.75 33.71
C PRO A 242 34.34 -37.06 33.95
N GLY A 243 34.07 -37.82 32.89
CA GLY A 243 33.31 -39.07 32.97
C GLY A 243 31.78 -38.91 33.12
N THR A 244 31.26 -37.68 33.17
CA THR A 244 29.81 -37.44 33.23
C THR A 244 29.22 -37.36 31.82
N PHE A 245 28.55 -38.43 31.40
CA PHE A 245 27.85 -38.50 30.13
C PHE A 245 26.34 -38.32 30.33
N ASP A 246 25.84 -37.12 30.03
CA ASP A 246 24.43 -36.75 30.18
C ASP A 246 23.57 -37.21 28.99
N GLY A 247 24.19 -37.38 27.82
CA GLY A 247 23.53 -37.79 26.59
C GLY A 247 23.69 -39.27 26.26
N THR A 248 22.81 -39.78 25.41
CA THR A 248 22.95 -41.08 24.77
C THR A 248 22.42 -41.00 23.33
N VAL A 249 23.02 -41.74 22.41
CA VAL A 249 22.56 -41.82 21.01
C VAL A 249 22.72 -43.23 20.50
N THR A 250 21.74 -43.71 19.74
CA THR A 250 21.75 -45.01 19.08
C THR A 250 21.80 -44.82 17.58
N VAL A 251 22.90 -45.24 16.97
CA VAL A 251 23.05 -45.30 15.51
C VAL A 251 22.58 -46.68 15.05
N ALA A 252 21.56 -46.73 14.20
CA ALA A 252 20.95 -47.98 13.73
C ALA A 252 20.82 -48.02 12.21
N LEU A 253 21.21 -49.15 11.63
CA LEU A 253 21.30 -49.37 10.19
C LEU A 253 20.69 -50.73 9.83
N LYS A 254 20.26 -50.85 8.57
CA LYS A 254 19.91 -52.12 7.94
C LYS A 254 20.63 -52.25 6.60
N LEU A 255 21.07 -53.46 6.28
CA LEU A 255 21.73 -53.76 5.00
C LEU A 255 21.27 -55.12 4.46
N PRO A 256 21.04 -55.25 3.14
CA PRO A 256 20.71 -56.53 2.53
C PRO A 256 21.84 -57.56 2.69
N LEU A 257 21.46 -58.80 2.97
CA LEU A 257 22.37 -59.93 2.99
C LEU A 257 22.76 -60.31 1.56
N GLN A 258 24.06 -60.43 1.30
CA GLN A 258 24.56 -60.85 0.00
C GLN A 258 24.24 -62.32 -0.25
N THR A 259 24.15 -62.69 -1.54
CA THR A 259 23.86 -64.07 -1.97
C THR A 259 24.85 -65.07 -1.37
N ASN A 260 26.13 -64.72 -1.37
CA ASN A 260 27.19 -65.46 -0.70
C ASN A 260 27.56 -64.75 0.61
N PRO A 261 27.52 -65.43 1.77
CA PRO A 261 27.94 -64.85 3.04
C PRO A 261 29.35 -64.23 3.04
N ALA A 262 30.28 -64.75 2.22
CA ALA A 262 31.64 -64.21 2.11
C ALA A 262 31.69 -62.79 1.51
N ASP A 263 30.64 -62.37 0.80
CA ASP A 263 30.53 -61.03 0.21
C ASP A 263 29.87 -60.01 1.13
N ASP A 264 29.32 -60.43 2.28
CA ASP A 264 28.78 -59.51 3.28
C ASP A 264 29.87 -58.56 3.80
N PRO A 265 29.57 -57.26 3.97
CA PRO A 265 30.47 -56.35 4.67
C PRO A 265 30.74 -56.84 6.09
N PHE A 266 32.01 -57.09 6.41
CA PHE A 266 32.49 -57.41 7.75
C PHE A 266 32.82 -56.16 8.55
N THR A 267 33.41 -55.16 7.88
CA THR A 267 33.79 -53.86 8.45
C THR A 267 33.36 -52.72 7.53
N PHE A 268 32.89 -51.61 8.11
CA PHE A 268 32.74 -50.33 7.41
C PHE A 268 32.80 -49.15 8.40
N ASN A 269 33.14 -47.98 7.89
CA ASN A 269 33.08 -46.71 8.61
C ASN A 269 31.85 -45.92 8.16
N MET A 270 31.25 -45.17 9.08
CA MET A 270 30.21 -44.18 8.79
C MET A 270 30.60 -42.81 9.32
N SER A 271 30.54 -41.79 8.47
CA SER A 271 30.95 -40.43 8.78
C SER A 271 29.75 -39.53 9.13
N PHE A 272 29.90 -38.71 10.17
CA PHE A 272 28.88 -37.75 10.62
C PHE A 272 29.44 -36.36 10.84
N ALA A 273 28.65 -35.34 10.52
CA ALA A 273 28.79 -34.01 11.10
C ALA A 273 28.00 -33.94 12.41
N VAL A 274 28.61 -33.39 13.45
CA VAL A 274 27.95 -33.19 14.74
C VAL A 274 27.40 -31.78 14.78
N VAL A 275 26.11 -31.62 15.04
CA VAL A 275 25.42 -30.32 14.92
C VAL A 275 24.53 -30.01 16.12
N ASP A 276 24.45 -28.73 16.48
CA ASP A 276 23.35 -28.21 17.30
C ASP A 276 22.14 -27.91 16.40
N ASP A 277 20.94 -28.35 16.82
CA ASP A 277 19.66 -28.05 16.15
C ASP A 277 18.76 -27.19 17.05
N SER A 278 18.29 -26.08 16.50
CA SER A 278 17.36 -25.20 17.20
C SER A 278 15.96 -25.80 17.34
N VAL A 279 15.62 -26.83 16.56
CA VAL A 279 14.31 -27.47 16.52
C VAL A 279 14.33 -28.84 17.20
N THR A 280 13.52 -28.99 18.26
CA THR A 280 13.26 -30.31 18.84
C THR A 280 12.30 -31.08 17.93
N ARG A 281 12.79 -32.11 17.26
CA ARG A 281 12.03 -32.95 16.32
C ARG A 281 12.10 -34.43 16.69
N VAL A 282 11.08 -35.20 16.31
CA VAL A 282 11.12 -36.67 16.30
C VAL A 282 10.69 -37.17 14.93
N THR A 283 11.28 -38.25 14.43
CA THR A 283 10.95 -38.82 13.12
C THR A 283 10.22 -40.14 13.27
N GLU A 284 9.17 -40.35 12.48
CA GLU A 284 8.59 -41.69 12.30
C GLU A 284 9.37 -42.44 11.22
N SER A 285 10.20 -43.42 11.62
CA SER A 285 10.93 -44.24 10.65
C SER A 285 9.98 -45.18 9.89
N PRO A 286 10.37 -45.70 8.70
CA PRO A 286 9.54 -46.67 8.00
C PRO A 286 9.17 -47.90 8.84
N GLU A 287 10.09 -48.37 9.68
CA GLU A 287 9.85 -49.50 10.58
C GLU A 287 8.92 -49.12 11.75
N GLU A 288 8.99 -47.87 12.22
CA GLU A 288 8.14 -47.37 13.29
C GLU A 288 6.67 -47.24 12.88
N GLN A 289 6.38 -46.92 11.60
CA GLN A 289 5.02 -46.75 11.08
C GLN A 289 4.06 -47.93 11.37
N THR A 290 4.61 -49.14 11.56
CA THR A 290 3.84 -50.36 11.86
C THR A 290 3.99 -50.85 13.30
N LEU A 291 4.96 -50.33 14.05
CA LEU A 291 5.40 -50.89 15.33
C LEU A 291 5.31 -49.91 16.51
N GLY A 292 5.24 -48.61 16.26
CA GLY A 292 5.43 -47.56 17.27
C GLY A 292 4.33 -46.49 17.33
N ASN A 293 4.59 -45.45 18.12
CA ASN A 293 3.72 -44.28 18.29
C ASN A 293 4.58 -43.02 18.46
N VAL A 294 4.94 -42.42 17.33
CA VAL A 294 5.80 -41.24 17.26
C VAL A 294 5.17 -40.03 18.01
N GLN A 295 3.84 -39.93 18.05
CA GLN A 295 3.13 -38.84 18.73
C GLN A 295 3.37 -38.84 20.24
N THR A 296 3.46 -40.02 20.85
CA THR A 296 3.75 -40.16 22.29
C THR A 296 5.14 -39.63 22.61
N ARG A 297 6.14 -39.94 21.77
CA ARG A 297 7.50 -39.41 21.95
C ARG A 297 7.56 -37.91 21.76
N ALA A 298 6.84 -37.37 20.79
CA ALA A 298 6.74 -35.93 20.59
C ALA A 298 6.13 -35.24 21.82
N ALA A 299 5.06 -35.81 22.39
CA ALA A 299 4.41 -35.29 23.59
C ALA A 299 5.33 -35.29 24.82
N ILE A 300 6.12 -36.35 25.02
CA ILE A 300 7.10 -36.43 26.11
C ILE A 300 8.11 -35.28 26.04
N LEU A 301 8.51 -34.87 24.84
CA LEU A 301 9.44 -33.76 24.59
C LEU A 301 8.75 -32.38 24.54
N GLY A 302 7.58 -32.24 25.17
CA GLY A 302 6.85 -30.96 25.24
C GLY A 302 6.18 -30.55 23.94
N GLY A 303 5.82 -31.52 23.07
CA GLY A 303 5.19 -31.24 21.77
C GLY A 303 6.18 -31.00 20.65
N ALA A 304 7.25 -31.81 20.59
CA ALA A 304 8.27 -31.75 19.54
C ALA A 304 7.66 -31.87 18.13
N GLN A 305 8.30 -31.24 17.13
CA GLN A 305 7.86 -31.34 15.74
C GLN A 305 7.93 -32.80 15.27
N LEU A 306 6.90 -33.27 14.57
CA LEU A 306 6.85 -34.60 13.98
C LEU A 306 7.39 -34.54 12.55
N ALA A 307 8.48 -35.25 12.24
CA ALA A 307 8.96 -35.48 10.88
C ALA A 307 8.35 -36.78 10.33
N LEU A 308 7.60 -36.69 9.24
CA LEU A 308 6.88 -37.81 8.67
C LEU A 308 7.44 -38.19 7.29
N LEU A 309 7.67 -39.48 7.08
CA LEU A 309 8.02 -40.07 5.79
C LEU A 309 6.76 -40.65 5.12
N CYS A 310 6.85 -40.92 3.82
CA CYS A 310 5.79 -41.64 3.09
C CYS A 310 5.42 -42.96 3.80
N GLY A 311 4.12 -43.26 3.83
CA GLY A 311 3.56 -44.41 4.54
C GLY A 311 3.01 -44.09 5.94
N SER A 312 3.32 -42.91 6.49
CA SER A 312 2.80 -42.47 7.78
C SER A 312 1.27 -42.37 7.79
N ALA A 313 0.64 -42.93 8.82
CA ALA A 313 -0.79 -42.77 9.11
C ALA A 313 -1.07 -41.62 10.11
N VAL A 314 -0.04 -40.85 10.49
CA VAL A 314 -0.14 -39.81 11.52
C VAL A 314 -0.87 -38.58 11.01
N THR A 315 -1.94 -38.20 11.70
CA THR A 315 -2.73 -36.99 11.45
C THR A 315 -2.61 -36.00 12.61
N ALA A 316 -1.41 -35.47 12.81
CA ALA A 316 -1.14 -34.49 13.86
C ALA A 316 -0.98 -33.07 13.28
N PRO A 317 -1.69 -32.05 13.82
CA PRO A 317 -1.45 -30.65 13.47
C PRO A 317 0.02 -30.27 13.72
N GLY A 318 0.60 -29.46 12.83
CA GLY A 318 2.00 -29.01 12.97
C GLY A 318 3.07 -30.07 12.65
N SER A 319 2.67 -31.25 12.14
CA SER A 319 3.62 -32.21 11.58
C SER A 319 4.26 -31.68 10.30
N LEU A 320 5.53 -32.03 10.09
CA LEU A 320 6.33 -31.70 8.93
C LEU A 320 6.49 -32.96 8.06
N PHE A 321 5.85 -32.95 6.91
CA PHE A 321 5.99 -34.04 5.95
C PHE A 321 7.26 -33.87 5.11
N ILE A 322 8.25 -34.69 5.43
CA ILE A 322 9.51 -34.78 4.68
C ILE A 322 9.35 -35.67 3.46
N GLY A 323 8.48 -36.69 3.52
CA GLY A 323 8.19 -37.62 2.43
C GLY A 323 9.28 -38.67 2.24
N SER A 324 10.52 -38.24 2.07
CA SER A 324 11.67 -39.13 1.96
C SER A 324 12.98 -38.42 2.31
N ALA A 325 13.98 -39.20 2.72
CA ALA A 325 15.34 -38.72 2.98
C ALA A 325 16.32 -39.47 2.09
N THR A 326 17.10 -38.73 1.30
CA THR A 326 18.16 -39.30 0.47
C THR A 326 19.28 -39.88 1.33
N THR A 327 19.67 -41.13 1.05
CA THR A 327 20.70 -41.85 1.83
C THR A 327 21.97 -42.14 1.04
N ALA A 328 21.90 -42.06 -0.30
CA ALA A 328 23.04 -42.20 -1.20
C ALA A 328 22.81 -41.42 -2.51
N GLY A 329 23.90 -40.98 -3.13
CA GLY A 329 23.91 -40.30 -4.43
C GLY A 329 24.73 -39.01 -4.45
N ALA A 330 25.00 -38.45 -5.63
CA ALA A 330 25.69 -37.17 -5.78
C ALA A 330 24.72 -35.97 -5.62
N PRO A 331 25.20 -34.79 -5.19
CA PRO A 331 24.39 -33.58 -5.12
C PRO A 331 23.74 -33.25 -6.48
N GLY A 332 22.55 -32.63 -6.47
CA GLY A 332 21.95 -32.01 -7.66
C GLY A 332 20.84 -32.78 -8.35
N THR A 333 20.91 -34.10 -8.53
CA THR A 333 19.80 -34.93 -9.09
C THR A 333 20.02 -36.46 -9.01
N ALA A 334 21.24 -36.93 -8.75
CA ALA A 334 21.58 -38.36 -8.80
C ALA A 334 21.25 -39.09 -7.49
N ARG A 335 19.97 -39.18 -7.11
CA ARG A 335 19.53 -39.98 -5.96
C ARG A 335 19.73 -41.47 -6.25
N ALA A 336 20.69 -42.09 -5.55
CA ALA A 336 20.97 -43.52 -5.70
C ALA A 336 20.14 -44.37 -4.73
N ALA A 337 19.82 -43.84 -3.55
CA ALA A 337 19.04 -44.55 -2.54
C ALA A 337 18.35 -43.60 -1.54
N HIS A 338 17.28 -44.08 -0.90
CA HIS A 338 16.52 -43.33 0.10
C HIS A 338 15.69 -44.19 1.03
N ILE A 339 15.20 -43.55 2.11
CA ILE A 339 14.09 -44.02 2.93
C ILE A 339 12.84 -43.16 2.68
N GLY A 340 11.64 -43.73 2.81
CA GLY A 340 10.38 -43.06 2.44
C GLY A 340 10.05 -43.26 0.95
N GLY A 341 9.31 -42.33 0.35
CA GLY A 341 8.80 -42.45 -1.03
C GLY A 341 9.55 -41.63 -2.08
N ASP A 342 8.86 -41.32 -3.18
CA ASP A 342 9.45 -40.73 -4.40
C ASP A 342 9.42 -39.19 -4.41
N LEU A 343 9.05 -38.56 -3.29
CA LEU A 343 9.05 -37.11 -3.11
C LEU A 343 9.79 -36.74 -1.83
N ALA A 344 10.51 -35.62 -1.82
CA ALA A 344 11.14 -35.08 -0.62
C ALA A 344 10.81 -33.59 -0.45
N LEU A 345 10.67 -33.15 0.81
CA LEU A 345 10.68 -31.73 1.13
C LEU A 345 12.09 -31.18 0.92
N ASN A 346 12.21 -30.20 0.04
CA ASN A 346 13.48 -29.52 -0.25
C ASN A 346 13.74 -28.41 0.77
N THR A 347 12.75 -27.53 0.96
CA THR A 347 12.81 -26.42 1.93
C THR A 347 11.47 -26.25 2.60
N VAL A 348 11.45 -25.96 3.90
CA VAL A 348 10.22 -25.59 4.60
C VAL A 348 9.63 -24.32 3.97
N PRO A 349 8.35 -24.32 3.56
CA PRO A 349 7.73 -23.14 2.94
C PRO A 349 7.77 -21.90 3.85
N PRO A 350 8.37 -20.77 3.41
CA PRO A 350 8.28 -19.51 4.14
C PRO A 350 6.89 -18.89 3.98
N ALA A 351 6.62 -17.84 4.77
CA ALA A 351 5.36 -17.13 4.69
C ALA A 351 5.19 -16.40 3.34
N TYR A 352 3.99 -16.50 2.77
CA TYR A 352 3.56 -15.59 1.70
C TYR A 352 3.11 -14.25 2.28
N SER A 353 3.05 -13.21 1.44
CA SER A 353 2.45 -11.93 1.80
C SER A 353 1.22 -11.68 0.94
N ALA A 354 0.13 -11.22 1.55
CA ALA A 354 -1.11 -10.90 0.87
C ALA A 354 -1.70 -9.59 1.39
N THR A 355 -2.51 -8.95 0.54
CA THR A 355 -3.35 -7.83 0.94
C THR A 355 -4.73 -8.37 1.32
N GLY A 356 -5.31 -7.86 2.41
CA GLY A 356 -6.64 -8.25 2.86
C GLY A 356 -7.70 -7.98 1.79
N ASN A 357 -8.63 -8.93 1.62
CA ASN A 357 -9.73 -8.93 0.64
C ASN A 357 -9.31 -8.92 -0.84
N VAL A 358 -8.01 -9.02 -1.13
CA VAL A 358 -7.43 -9.06 -2.48
C VAL A 358 -7.03 -10.49 -2.83
N ASN A 359 -7.09 -10.83 -4.12
CA ASN A 359 -6.64 -12.14 -4.58
C ASN A 359 -5.10 -12.16 -4.73
N LEU A 360 -4.46 -13.08 -4.02
CA LEU A 360 -3.08 -13.46 -4.24
C LEU A 360 -3.05 -14.63 -5.24
N ASN A 361 -2.57 -14.36 -6.45
CA ASN A 361 -2.40 -15.38 -7.49
C ASN A 361 -0.93 -15.79 -7.59
N VAL A 362 -0.62 -17.05 -7.32
CA VAL A 362 0.74 -17.58 -7.33
C VAL A 362 0.86 -18.67 -8.40
N SER A 363 1.78 -18.47 -9.34
CA SER A 363 2.09 -19.44 -10.39
C SER A 363 2.78 -20.69 -9.80
N ALA A 364 2.78 -21.80 -10.54
CA ALA A 364 3.43 -23.03 -10.08
C ALA A 364 4.93 -22.84 -9.77
N ALA A 365 5.63 -21.99 -10.54
CA ALA A 365 7.05 -21.68 -10.33
C ALA A 365 7.34 -20.98 -8.99
N LEU A 366 6.38 -20.21 -8.48
CA LEU A 366 6.47 -19.48 -7.20
C LEU A 366 5.64 -20.14 -6.09
N GLY A 367 4.88 -21.19 -6.42
CA GLY A 367 3.88 -21.82 -5.57
C GLY A 367 4.43 -22.95 -4.72
N LEU A 368 3.58 -23.95 -4.42
CA LEU A 368 3.90 -25.04 -3.49
C LEU A 368 4.93 -26.02 -4.07
N ALA A 369 4.93 -26.23 -5.38
CA ALA A 369 5.77 -27.22 -6.05
C ALA A 369 7.27 -26.97 -5.87
N ARG A 370 7.70 -25.71 -5.79
CA ARG A 370 9.12 -25.35 -5.64
C ARG A 370 9.76 -25.83 -4.33
N PHE A 371 8.94 -26.16 -3.33
CA PHE A 371 9.41 -26.63 -2.03
C PHE A 371 9.66 -28.13 -1.99
N TYR A 372 9.30 -28.87 -3.04
CA TYR A 372 9.45 -30.32 -3.09
C TYR A 372 10.35 -30.73 -4.25
N ALA A 373 11.09 -31.80 -4.05
CA ALA A 373 11.80 -32.52 -5.09
C ALA A 373 11.06 -33.82 -5.39
N ALA A 374 11.00 -34.18 -6.68
CA ALA A 374 10.48 -35.45 -7.14
C ALA A 374 11.61 -36.33 -7.65
N TYR A 375 11.53 -37.61 -7.35
CA TYR A 375 12.56 -38.60 -7.66
C TYR A 375 11.94 -39.80 -8.38
N PRO A 376 12.75 -40.60 -9.10
CA PRO A 376 12.27 -41.86 -9.67
C PRO A 376 12.25 -42.95 -8.59
N THR A 377 11.37 -43.95 -8.74
CA THR A 377 11.29 -45.12 -7.82
C THR A 377 12.58 -45.93 -7.82
N ALA A 378 13.31 -45.92 -8.93
CA ALA A 378 14.61 -46.56 -9.07
C ALA A 378 15.60 -45.62 -9.77
N PRO A 379 16.91 -45.71 -9.46
CA PRO A 379 17.94 -44.90 -10.11
C PRO A 379 17.85 -44.97 -11.64
N GLY A 380 17.92 -43.81 -12.30
CA GLY A 380 17.86 -43.70 -13.77
C GLY A 380 16.44 -43.76 -14.38
N GLY A 381 15.40 -43.91 -13.57
CA GLY A 381 14.00 -43.87 -14.02
C GLY A 381 13.43 -42.45 -14.20
N THR A 382 12.15 -42.37 -14.56
CA THR A 382 11.41 -41.10 -14.64
C THR A 382 10.95 -40.63 -13.27
N ASN A 383 11.17 -39.35 -12.97
CA ASN A 383 10.71 -38.71 -11.73
C ASN A 383 9.19 -38.86 -11.56
N ALA A 384 8.74 -38.94 -10.31
CA ALA A 384 7.33 -38.84 -9.98
C ALA A 384 6.72 -37.50 -10.44
N THR A 385 5.43 -37.51 -10.76
CA THR A 385 4.67 -36.29 -11.05
C THR A 385 3.95 -35.87 -9.77
N LEU A 386 4.38 -34.75 -9.18
CA LEU A 386 3.76 -34.26 -7.96
C LEU A 386 2.37 -33.67 -8.25
N ALA A 387 1.41 -33.99 -7.40
CA ALA A 387 0.06 -33.44 -7.42
C ALA A 387 -0.27 -32.77 -6.08
N PHE A 388 -0.76 -31.53 -6.13
CA PHE A 388 -1.14 -30.75 -4.96
C PHE A 388 -2.66 -30.61 -4.85
N THR A 389 -3.19 -30.66 -3.63
CA THR A 389 -4.62 -30.41 -3.35
C THR A 389 -4.78 -29.47 -2.17
N GLY A 390 -5.68 -28.48 -2.29
CA GLY A 390 -5.99 -27.54 -1.22
C GLY A 390 -6.97 -28.12 -0.19
N SER A 391 -6.82 -27.73 1.07
CA SER A 391 -7.65 -28.17 2.20
C SER A 391 -8.16 -26.99 3.03
N GLY A 392 -8.36 -25.84 2.38
CA GLY A 392 -8.84 -24.61 3.01
C GLY A 392 -7.75 -23.87 3.77
N THR A 393 -8.19 -23.04 4.72
CA THR A 393 -7.30 -22.16 5.50
C THR A 393 -7.68 -22.15 6.97
N ALA A 394 -6.74 -21.81 7.84
CA ALA A 394 -6.99 -21.76 9.28
C ALA A 394 -7.96 -20.65 9.69
N ARG A 395 -8.03 -19.54 8.93
CA ARG A 395 -8.90 -18.39 9.22
C ARG A 395 -10.10 -18.27 8.28
N SER A 396 -10.48 -19.33 7.57
CA SER A 396 -11.63 -19.33 6.66
C SER A 396 -11.50 -18.35 5.47
N GLY A 397 -10.29 -18.04 5.05
CA GLY A 397 -10.01 -17.53 3.71
C GLY A 397 -10.33 -18.56 2.60
N ASN A 398 -10.49 -18.07 1.38
CA ASN A 398 -10.71 -18.91 0.19
C ASN A 398 -9.36 -19.33 -0.39
N LEU A 399 -9.15 -20.63 -0.57
CA LEU A 399 -7.94 -21.20 -1.14
C LEU A 399 -8.33 -22.18 -2.24
N ASN A 400 -7.83 -21.93 -3.45
CA ASN A 400 -7.90 -22.89 -4.56
C ASN A 400 -6.48 -23.25 -4.98
N VAL A 401 -6.16 -24.54 -4.98
CA VAL A 401 -4.83 -25.07 -5.33
C VAL A 401 -4.98 -25.96 -6.56
N ALA A 402 -4.19 -25.68 -7.59
CA ALA A 402 -4.09 -26.51 -8.78
C ALA A 402 -3.16 -27.71 -8.53
N PRO A 403 -3.33 -28.84 -9.25
CA PRO A 403 -2.45 -30.00 -9.14
C PRO A 403 -0.96 -29.70 -9.38
N THR A 404 -0.64 -28.63 -10.11
CA THR A 404 0.74 -28.18 -10.38
C THR A 404 1.38 -27.42 -9.21
N GLY A 405 0.65 -27.18 -8.11
CA GLY A 405 1.10 -26.39 -6.97
C GLY A 405 0.93 -24.87 -7.13
N ALA A 406 0.38 -24.41 -8.25
CA ALA A 406 -0.14 -23.04 -8.37
C ALA A 406 -1.37 -22.86 -7.47
N PHE A 407 -1.60 -21.65 -6.96
CA PHE A 407 -2.77 -21.40 -6.12
C PHE A 407 -3.28 -19.96 -6.21
N THR A 408 -4.55 -19.78 -5.85
CA THR A 408 -5.17 -18.48 -5.58
C THR A 408 -5.64 -18.45 -4.14
N PHE A 409 -5.32 -17.38 -3.43
CA PHE A 409 -5.75 -17.14 -2.05
C PHE A 409 -6.43 -15.79 -1.92
N THR A 410 -7.56 -15.76 -1.22
CA THR A 410 -8.21 -14.52 -0.77
C THR A 410 -8.48 -14.66 0.71
N SER A 411 -8.05 -13.67 1.51
CA SER A 411 -8.25 -13.71 2.96
C SER A 411 -9.73 -13.82 3.34
N ARG A 412 -9.99 -14.13 4.61
CA ARG A 412 -11.30 -13.91 5.19
C ARG A 412 -11.68 -12.43 5.03
N ALA A 413 -12.97 -12.18 4.76
CA ALA A 413 -13.48 -10.83 4.63
C ALA A 413 -13.17 -10.02 5.91
N GLY A 414 -12.52 -8.87 5.73
CA GLY A 414 -12.16 -7.97 6.82
C GLY A 414 -10.77 -8.18 7.43
N ASP A 415 -10.03 -9.24 7.10
CA ASP A 415 -8.65 -9.39 7.55
C ASP A 415 -7.72 -8.35 6.87
N GLY A 416 -6.60 -8.00 7.54
CA GLY A 416 -5.53 -7.15 6.97
C GLY A 416 -5.27 -5.82 7.69
N ALA A 417 -6.21 -5.35 8.53
CA ALA A 417 -5.98 -4.21 9.44
C ALA A 417 -6.81 -4.39 10.75
N PRO A 418 -6.19 -4.81 11.88
CA PRO A 418 -4.76 -5.06 12.05
C PRO A 418 -4.25 -6.23 11.19
N ALA A 419 -2.94 -6.28 10.96
CA ALA A 419 -2.32 -7.38 10.22
C ALA A 419 -2.53 -8.71 10.97
N VAL A 420 -2.73 -9.79 10.21
CA VAL A 420 -2.95 -11.14 10.73
C VAL A 420 -2.16 -12.16 9.93
N THR A 421 -1.89 -13.31 10.52
CA THR A 421 -1.33 -14.48 9.81
C THR A 421 -2.41 -15.54 9.66
N ASP A 422 -2.64 -15.98 8.42
CA ASP A 422 -3.44 -17.17 8.10
C ASP A 422 -2.52 -18.34 7.71
N THR A 423 -3.06 -19.54 7.61
CA THR A 423 -2.32 -20.73 7.16
C THR A 423 -3.06 -21.38 6.00
N LEU A 424 -2.38 -21.54 4.88
CA LEU A 424 -2.84 -22.26 3.69
C LEU A 424 -2.64 -23.75 3.91
N ASN A 425 -3.72 -24.53 3.93
CA ASN A 425 -3.64 -25.97 4.15
C ASN A 425 -3.66 -26.72 2.82
N TYR A 426 -2.77 -27.69 2.63
CA TYR A 426 -2.65 -28.46 1.40
C TYR A 426 -2.13 -29.89 1.65
N THR A 427 -2.27 -30.77 0.66
CA THR A 427 -1.60 -32.07 0.59
C THR A 427 -0.77 -32.17 -0.69
N VAL A 428 0.26 -33.00 -0.67
CA VAL A 428 1.09 -33.33 -1.83
C VAL A 428 1.15 -34.85 -2.00
N SER A 429 1.05 -35.33 -3.25
CA SER A 429 1.20 -36.74 -3.62
C SER A 429 2.23 -36.90 -4.72
N ASP A 430 2.93 -38.03 -4.74
CA ASP A 430 3.82 -38.44 -5.85
C ASP A 430 3.07 -39.17 -6.98
N GLY A 431 1.76 -39.40 -6.84
CA GLY A 431 0.97 -40.17 -7.80
C GLY A 431 1.30 -41.67 -7.83
N ARG A 432 2.13 -42.16 -6.90
CA ARG A 432 2.60 -43.55 -6.80
C ARG A 432 2.25 -44.20 -5.45
N GLY A 433 1.26 -43.65 -4.76
CA GLY A 433 0.74 -44.19 -3.50
C GLY A 433 1.25 -43.51 -2.24
N CYS A 434 2.11 -42.48 -2.36
CA CYS A 434 2.43 -41.61 -1.24
C CYS A 434 1.63 -40.31 -1.31
N THR A 435 0.96 -39.97 -0.20
CA THR A 435 0.26 -38.69 -0.02
C THR A 435 0.56 -38.16 1.37
N SER A 436 0.88 -36.88 1.47
CA SER A 436 1.15 -36.22 2.75
C SER A 436 -0.11 -36.12 3.62
N PRO A 437 0.02 -36.07 4.95
CA PRO A 437 -1.00 -35.45 5.77
C PRO A 437 -1.11 -33.95 5.41
N THR A 438 -2.18 -33.29 5.88
CA THR A 438 -2.37 -31.86 5.64
C THR A 438 -1.19 -31.04 6.17
N GLN A 439 -0.53 -30.33 5.26
CA GLN A 439 0.57 -29.39 5.50
C GLN A 439 0.05 -27.96 5.53
N GLY A 440 0.75 -27.06 6.24
CA GLY A 440 0.41 -25.65 6.35
C GLY A 440 1.51 -24.73 5.83
N VAL A 441 1.16 -23.70 5.06
CA VAL A 441 2.07 -22.57 4.75
C VAL A 441 1.50 -21.27 5.32
N PRO A 442 2.27 -20.49 6.09
CA PRO A 442 1.78 -19.21 6.58
C PRO A 442 1.58 -18.19 5.45
N VAL A 443 0.59 -17.31 5.62
CA VAL A 443 0.39 -16.13 4.78
C VAL A 443 0.11 -14.92 5.67
N ASN A 444 0.97 -13.91 5.58
CA ASN A 444 0.86 -12.67 6.32
C ASN A 444 -0.04 -11.71 5.52
N VAL A 445 -1.21 -11.40 6.10
CA VAL A 445 -2.21 -10.52 5.50
C VAL A 445 -2.08 -9.13 6.13
N SER A 446 -1.74 -8.13 5.32
CA SER A 446 -1.55 -6.74 5.77
C SER A 446 -2.09 -5.73 4.77
N GLY A 447 -2.66 -4.63 5.29
CA GLY A 447 -3.48 -3.73 4.50
C GLY A 447 -4.82 -4.37 4.11
N ARG A 448 -5.82 -3.55 3.78
CA ARG A 448 -7.16 -4.03 3.43
C ARG A 448 -7.81 -3.14 2.37
N VAL A 449 -8.45 -3.78 1.39
CA VAL A 449 -9.25 -3.12 0.35
C VAL A 449 -10.70 -3.59 0.44
N TRP A 450 -11.66 -2.68 0.38
CA TRP A 450 -13.09 -3.03 0.24
C TRP A 450 -13.57 -2.72 -1.17
N PHE A 451 -14.09 -3.73 -1.85
CA PHE A 451 -14.53 -3.62 -3.25
C PHE A 451 -16.04 -3.42 -3.34
N ALA A 452 -16.47 -2.51 -4.22
CA ALA A 452 -17.87 -2.31 -4.57
C ALA A 452 -18.07 -2.31 -6.10
N ARG A 453 -19.15 -2.93 -6.57
CA ARG A 453 -19.55 -3.00 -7.98
C ARG A 453 -21.06 -3.01 -8.10
N ASN A 454 -21.63 -2.08 -8.87
CA ASN A 454 -23.09 -1.93 -8.96
C ASN A 454 -23.83 -3.10 -9.63
N THR A 455 -23.14 -3.86 -10.48
CA THR A 455 -23.67 -5.06 -11.12
C THR A 455 -23.59 -6.31 -10.24
N ALA A 456 -22.94 -6.23 -9.07
CA ALA A 456 -22.97 -7.34 -8.13
C ALA A 456 -24.37 -7.49 -7.52
N THR A 457 -24.81 -8.75 -7.36
CA THR A 457 -26.11 -9.08 -6.75
C THR A 457 -25.97 -9.32 -5.26
N THR A 458 -24.90 -10.00 -4.85
CA THR A 458 -24.50 -10.27 -3.47
C THR A 458 -22.97 -10.14 -3.38
N GLY A 459 -22.45 -9.93 -2.18
CA GLY A 459 -21.01 -9.88 -1.96
C GLY A 459 -20.66 -9.45 -0.54
N ASP A 460 -19.49 -9.85 -0.11
CA ASP A 460 -18.92 -9.56 1.21
C ASP A 460 -17.79 -8.53 1.17
N GLY A 461 -17.56 -7.91 0.00
CA GLY A 461 -16.61 -6.82 -0.18
C GLY A 461 -15.19 -7.24 -0.56
N ARG A 462 -14.96 -8.52 -0.81
CA ARG A 462 -13.70 -9.03 -1.40
C ARG A 462 -13.66 -8.80 -2.91
N GLN A 463 -12.47 -8.89 -3.51
CA GLN A 463 -12.25 -8.62 -4.93
C GLN A 463 -13.17 -9.43 -5.86
N ASP A 464 -13.34 -10.73 -5.61
CA ASP A 464 -14.21 -11.61 -6.40
C ASP A 464 -15.69 -11.51 -6.03
N THR A 465 -15.99 -11.08 -4.80
CA THR A 465 -17.33 -10.95 -4.23
C THR A 465 -17.58 -9.52 -3.74
N PRO A 466 -17.50 -8.51 -4.62
CA PRO A 466 -17.59 -7.11 -4.23
C PRO A 466 -18.98 -6.79 -3.69
N PHE A 467 -19.07 -5.80 -2.80
CA PHE A 467 -20.36 -5.32 -2.34
C PHE A 467 -21.21 -4.78 -3.50
N PRO A 468 -22.54 -5.00 -3.48
CA PRO A 468 -23.45 -4.45 -4.49
C PRO A 468 -23.60 -2.91 -4.38
N THR A 469 -23.25 -2.33 -3.23
CA THR A 469 -23.37 -0.89 -2.95
C THR A 469 -22.09 -0.33 -2.32
N LEU A 470 -21.79 0.94 -2.61
CA LEU A 470 -20.70 1.70 -2.01
C LEU A 470 -20.99 1.98 -0.53
N GLN A 471 -22.25 2.09 -0.14
CA GLN A 471 -22.66 2.23 1.26
C GLN A 471 -22.24 1.00 2.09
N ALA A 472 -22.35 -0.22 1.55
CA ALA A 472 -21.90 -1.42 2.26
C ALA A 472 -20.38 -1.43 2.46
N ALA A 473 -19.61 -0.98 1.45
CA ALA A 473 -18.17 -0.79 1.59
C ALA A 473 -17.83 0.28 2.64
N GLN A 474 -18.56 1.40 2.65
CA GLN A 474 -18.42 2.45 3.68
C GLN A 474 -18.68 1.90 5.08
N ALA A 475 -19.74 1.11 5.26
CA ALA A 475 -20.11 0.51 6.54
C ALA A 475 -19.04 -0.47 7.04
N ALA A 476 -18.53 -1.34 6.16
CA ALA A 476 -17.53 -2.35 6.49
C ALA A 476 -16.12 -1.77 6.74
N SER A 477 -15.77 -0.67 6.08
CA SER A 477 -14.44 -0.08 6.16
C SER A 477 -14.10 0.53 7.53
N ALA A 478 -12.84 0.49 7.94
CA ALA A 478 -12.31 1.24 9.08
C ALA A 478 -11.53 2.48 8.62
N ALA A 479 -11.16 3.36 9.57
CA ALA A 479 -10.23 4.45 9.28
C ALA A 479 -8.90 3.88 8.72
N GLY A 480 -8.32 4.55 7.73
CA GLY A 480 -7.11 4.10 7.02
C GLY A 480 -7.32 3.03 5.94
N ASP A 481 -8.51 2.45 5.81
CA ASP A 481 -8.78 1.45 4.77
C ASP A 481 -8.80 2.05 3.36
N THR A 482 -8.55 1.19 2.37
CA THR A 482 -8.77 1.52 0.95
C THR A 482 -10.15 1.01 0.50
N LEU A 483 -10.88 1.83 -0.24
CA LEU A 483 -12.09 1.44 -0.96
C LEU A 483 -11.80 1.45 -2.46
N TYR A 484 -12.22 0.40 -3.17
CA TYR A 484 -12.13 0.33 -4.62
C TYR A 484 -13.53 0.25 -5.25
N LEU A 485 -13.82 1.17 -6.16
CA LEU A 485 -15.09 1.24 -6.87
C LEU A 485 -14.91 0.84 -8.34
N TYR A 486 -15.45 -0.32 -8.71
CA TYR A 486 -15.58 -0.72 -10.11
C TYR A 486 -16.56 0.19 -10.85
N ARG A 487 -16.31 0.43 -12.14
CA ARG A 487 -17.24 1.12 -13.04
C ARG A 487 -18.54 0.34 -13.22
N GLY A 488 -18.44 -0.98 -13.26
CA GLY A 488 -19.58 -1.88 -13.48
C GLY A 488 -20.28 -1.59 -14.80
N ASP A 489 -21.61 -1.38 -14.78
CA ASP A 489 -22.38 -1.05 -16.00
C ASP A 489 -22.26 0.42 -16.46
N GLY A 490 -21.51 1.25 -15.73
CA GLY A 490 -21.33 2.66 -16.02
C GLY A 490 -22.46 3.58 -15.53
N THR A 491 -23.45 3.04 -14.82
CA THR A 491 -24.53 3.81 -14.18
C THR A 491 -24.29 4.02 -12.69
N THR A 492 -25.05 4.91 -12.07
CA THR A 492 -25.03 5.17 -10.62
C THR A 492 -26.01 4.29 -9.84
N THR A 493 -26.70 3.36 -10.50
CA THR A 493 -27.60 2.40 -9.85
C THR A 493 -26.88 1.71 -8.70
N ARG A 494 -27.51 1.64 -7.51
CA ARG A 494 -26.90 1.09 -6.27
C ARG A 494 -25.64 1.82 -5.75
N GLN A 495 -25.25 2.92 -6.39
CA GLN A 495 -24.14 3.81 -6.03
C GLN A 495 -24.64 5.25 -5.87
N ASN A 496 -25.87 5.42 -5.38
CA ASN A 496 -26.60 6.70 -5.44
C ASN A 496 -26.95 7.31 -4.08
N GLN A 497 -26.25 6.88 -3.02
CA GLN A 497 -26.45 7.33 -1.63
C GLN A 497 -25.30 8.20 -1.11
N GLY A 498 -24.39 8.63 -1.99
CA GLY A 498 -23.16 9.33 -1.63
C GLY A 498 -22.15 8.46 -0.89
N LEU A 499 -21.04 9.08 -0.48
CA LEU A 499 -19.99 8.46 0.32
C LEU A 499 -19.47 9.45 1.36
N THR A 500 -19.34 9.00 2.60
CA THR A 500 -18.62 9.68 3.68
C THR A 500 -17.37 8.88 4.02
N LEU A 501 -16.20 9.48 3.80
CA LEU A 501 -14.93 8.86 4.14
C LEU A 501 -14.62 9.01 5.63
N LYS A 502 -13.88 8.04 6.16
CA LYS A 502 -13.32 8.05 7.52
C LYS A 502 -11.87 8.56 7.46
N PRO A 503 -11.26 8.96 8.59
CA PRO A 503 -9.88 9.48 8.60
C PRO A 503 -8.90 8.54 7.89
N GLY A 504 -8.00 9.10 7.08
CA GLY A 504 -6.93 8.37 6.41
C GLY A 504 -7.37 7.42 5.28
N GLN A 505 -8.66 7.36 4.95
CA GLN A 505 -9.12 6.45 3.90
C GLN A 505 -8.71 6.91 2.50
N THR A 506 -8.51 5.91 1.64
CA THR A 506 -8.26 6.09 0.21
C THR A 506 -9.43 5.54 -0.60
N LEU A 507 -10.01 6.34 -1.50
CA LEU A 507 -10.95 5.89 -2.52
C LEU A 507 -10.25 5.83 -3.88
N VAL A 508 -10.26 4.65 -4.50
CA VAL A 508 -9.78 4.43 -5.86
C VAL A 508 -10.94 3.96 -6.71
N GLY A 509 -11.30 4.72 -7.74
CA GLY A 509 -12.19 4.24 -8.79
C GLY A 509 -11.40 3.56 -9.90
N GLU A 510 -12.09 2.75 -10.69
CA GLU A 510 -11.50 2.05 -11.85
C GLU A 510 -10.81 2.99 -12.85
N GLY A 511 -11.05 4.29 -12.84
CA GLY A 511 -10.29 5.27 -13.64
C GLY A 511 -8.81 5.42 -13.24
N ALA A 512 -8.39 4.83 -12.12
CA ALA A 512 -7.01 4.81 -11.65
C ALA A 512 -6.58 3.39 -11.25
N ALA A 513 -5.31 3.06 -11.45
CA ALA A 513 -4.79 1.75 -11.07
C ALA A 513 -4.81 1.58 -9.55
N LEU A 514 -5.23 0.39 -9.08
CA LEU A 514 -5.15 0.02 -7.68
C LEU A 514 -3.77 -0.56 -7.38
N THR A 515 -3.00 0.14 -6.57
CA THR A 515 -1.70 -0.32 -6.05
C THR A 515 -1.76 -0.36 -4.54
N VAL A 516 -1.38 -1.48 -3.93
CA VAL A 516 -1.36 -1.66 -2.47
C VAL A 516 0.00 -2.21 -2.06
N ASN A 517 0.63 -1.58 -1.06
CA ASN A 517 1.98 -1.95 -0.58
C ASN A 517 3.01 -2.08 -1.72
N GLY A 518 2.93 -1.19 -2.71
CA GLY A 518 3.82 -1.20 -3.89
C GLY A 518 3.48 -2.24 -4.97
N THR A 519 2.46 -3.09 -4.78
CA THR A 519 2.06 -4.11 -5.75
C THR A 519 0.81 -3.66 -6.52
N ALA A 520 0.86 -3.71 -7.85
CA ALA A 520 -0.29 -3.43 -8.70
C ALA A 520 -1.30 -4.59 -8.61
N VAL A 521 -2.53 -4.27 -8.20
CA VAL A 521 -3.62 -5.25 -8.00
C VAL A 521 -4.60 -5.22 -9.18
N LEU A 522 -4.98 -4.02 -9.64
CA LEU A 522 -5.85 -3.82 -10.80
C LEU A 522 -5.32 -2.66 -11.67
N PRO A 523 -5.35 -2.78 -13.01
CA PRO A 523 -4.97 -1.69 -13.91
C PRO A 523 -6.01 -0.56 -13.91
N ALA A 524 -5.62 0.60 -14.44
CA ALA A 524 -6.57 1.67 -14.73
C ALA A 524 -7.44 1.31 -15.94
N GLY A 525 -8.73 1.59 -15.82
CA GLY A 525 -9.76 1.54 -16.86
C GLY A 525 -10.46 2.88 -16.98
N GLN A 526 -11.80 2.86 -17.10
CA GLN A 526 -12.61 4.07 -17.19
C GLN A 526 -13.13 4.50 -15.81
N PRO A 527 -13.25 5.81 -15.52
CA PRO A 527 -13.72 6.29 -14.22
C PRO A 527 -15.09 5.73 -13.84
N ALA A 528 -15.17 5.21 -12.61
CA ALA A 528 -16.45 4.86 -12.01
C ALA A 528 -17.21 6.13 -11.61
N THR A 529 -18.55 6.11 -11.69
CA THR A 529 -19.39 7.24 -11.29
C THR A 529 -20.28 6.81 -10.14
N PHE A 530 -20.33 7.61 -9.07
CA PHE A 530 -21.31 7.47 -8.00
C PHE A 530 -22.00 8.81 -7.75
N GLU A 531 -23.20 8.76 -7.17
CA GLU A 531 -24.00 9.94 -6.90
C GLU A 531 -24.58 9.96 -5.48
N HIS A 532 -25.11 11.12 -5.09
CA HIS A 532 -26.11 11.23 -4.04
C HIS A 532 -27.32 12.00 -4.59
N THR A 533 -28.46 11.33 -4.74
CA THR A 533 -29.64 11.91 -5.40
C THR A 533 -30.25 13.14 -4.71
N THR A 534 -30.05 13.27 -3.40
CA THR A 534 -30.62 14.35 -2.57
C THR A 534 -29.58 15.12 -1.75
N GLY A 535 -28.37 14.59 -1.61
CA GLY A 535 -27.35 15.09 -0.69
C GLY A 535 -26.02 15.41 -1.37
N THR A 536 -24.95 15.42 -0.59
CA THR A 536 -23.59 15.62 -1.10
C THR A 536 -23.03 14.31 -1.65
N GLY A 537 -22.38 14.35 -2.82
CA GLY A 537 -21.77 13.18 -3.43
C GLY A 537 -20.69 12.55 -2.53
N LEU A 538 -19.69 13.33 -2.15
CA LEU A 538 -18.59 12.91 -1.29
C LEU A 538 -18.39 13.86 -0.09
N THR A 539 -18.38 13.30 1.11
CA THR A 539 -18.02 14.02 2.34
C THR A 539 -16.68 13.52 2.86
N LEU A 540 -15.75 14.44 3.10
CA LEU A 540 -14.39 14.16 3.54
C LEU A 540 -14.28 14.12 5.07
N ALA A 541 -13.40 13.27 5.57
CA ALA A 541 -12.80 13.36 6.89
C ALA A 541 -11.35 13.87 6.76
N THR A 542 -10.52 13.66 7.79
CA THR A 542 -9.13 14.07 7.77
C THR A 542 -8.27 13.16 6.89
N ASN A 543 -7.34 13.76 6.13
CA ASN A 543 -6.25 13.06 5.45
C ASN A 543 -6.72 12.01 4.43
N ASN A 544 -7.73 12.34 3.63
CA ASN A 544 -8.25 11.44 2.60
C ASN A 544 -7.53 11.56 1.26
N THR A 545 -7.52 10.45 0.52
CA THR A 545 -7.04 10.39 -0.87
C THR A 545 -8.16 9.88 -1.78
N VAL A 546 -8.41 10.55 -2.90
CA VAL A 546 -9.43 10.14 -3.88
C VAL A 546 -8.90 10.23 -5.29
N ARG A 547 -9.06 9.16 -6.06
CA ARG A 547 -8.55 9.07 -7.44
C ARG A 547 -9.43 8.21 -8.34
N GLY A 548 -9.53 8.58 -9.62
CA GLY A 548 -10.13 7.73 -10.66
C GLY A 548 -11.67 7.61 -10.63
N VAL A 549 -12.37 8.59 -10.04
CA VAL A 549 -13.84 8.62 -9.92
C VAL A 549 -14.47 9.89 -10.48
N ASN A 550 -15.70 9.77 -10.98
CA ASN A 550 -16.64 10.87 -11.16
C ASN A 550 -17.60 10.92 -9.96
N ILE A 551 -17.92 12.12 -9.50
CA ILE A 551 -18.71 12.37 -8.30
C ILE A 551 -19.91 13.25 -8.66
N ARG A 552 -21.10 12.83 -8.25
CA ARG A 552 -22.33 13.62 -8.43
C ARG A 552 -23.06 13.81 -7.10
N GLY A 553 -23.69 14.96 -6.90
CA GLY A 553 -24.62 15.14 -5.80
C GLY A 553 -25.66 16.21 -6.11
N ALA A 554 -26.77 16.20 -5.37
CA ALA A 554 -27.77 17.26 -5.51
C ALA A 554 -27.38 18.49 -4.68
N ALA A 555 -27.09 18.30 -3.40
CA ALA A 555 -26.76 19.38 -2.46
C ALA A 555 -25.27 19.78 -2.50
N GLY A 556 -24.41 18.98 -3.13
CA GLY A 556 -23.00 19.30 -3.35
C GLY A 556 -22.22 18.15 -3.99
N GLY A 557 -21.09 18.46 -4.63
CA GLY A 557 -20.20 17.44 -5.20
C GLY A 557 -19.28 16.83 -4.15
N VAL A 558 -18.29 17.60 -3.70
CA VAL A 558 -17.37 17.24 -2.61
C VAL A 558 -17.45 18.28 -1.49
N SER A 559 -17.58 17.84 -0.23
CA SER A 559 -17.57 18.71 0.94
C SER A 559 -16.56 18.28 2.01
N GLY A 560 -16.02 19.24 2.74
CA GLY A 560 -15.10 18.98 3.85
C GLY A 560 -14.75 20.25 4.64
N THR A 561 -14.65 20.10 5.96
CA THR A 561 -14.16 21.13 6.89
C THR A 561 -13.12 20.51 7.81
N ASN A 562 -12.02 21.23 8.10
CA ASN A 562 -10.93 20.73 8.95
C ASN A 562 -10.38 19.38 8.43
N PHE A 563 -10.26 19.23 7.11
CA PHE A 563 -10.01 17.93 6.47
C PHE A 563 -8.53 17.52 6.43
N GLY A 564 -7.64 18.26 7.11
CA GLY A 564 -6.20 18.00 7.05
C GLY A 564 -5.70 18.13 5.61
N THR A 565 -5.12 17.08 5.05
CA THR A 565 -4.74 17.03 3.63
C THR A 565 -5.76 16.24 2.80
N PHE A 566 -6.28 16.84 1.73
CA PHE A 566 -7.05 16.12 0.71
C PHE A 566 -6.21 15.98 -0.56
N THR A 567 -5.86 14.74 -0.91
CA THR A 567 -5.16 14.42 -2.15
C THR A 567 -6.16 13.95 -3.20
N ALA A 568 -6.21 14.61 -4.36
CA ALA A 568 -7.30 14.42 -5.32
C ALA A 568 -6.83 14.25 -6.78
N GLU A 569 -7.32 13.22 -7.46
CA GLU A 569 -7.20 13.05 -8.91
C GLU A 569 -8.58 12.66 -9.47
N LEU A 570 -9.43 13.67 -9.63
CA LEU A 570 -10.86 13.50 -9.90
C LEU A 570 -11.16 13.57 -11.40
N GLY A 571 -12.16 12.82 -11.83
CA GLY A 571 -12.79 13.01 -13.13
C GLY A 571 -13.68 14.25 -13.12
N ALA A 572 -14.98 14.05 -13.33
CA ALA A 572 -15.99 15.10 -13.20
C ALA A 572 -16.56 15.15 -11.79
N VAL A 573 -16.69 16.36 -11.22
CA VAL A 573 -17.44 16.64 -10.00
C VAL A 573 -18.63 17.51 -10.34
N GLN A 574 -19.84 17.04 -10.05
CA GLN A 574 -21.08 17.69 -10.49
C GLN A 574 -22.06 17.86 -9.34
N ALA A 575 -22.66 19.04 -9.26
CA ALA A 575 -23.72 19.37 -8.33
C ALA A 575 -24.91 20.03 -9.03
N SER A 576 -26.13 19.51 -8.80
CA SER A 576 -27.34 19.99 -9.51
C SER A 576 -28.07 21.14 -8.83
N ALA A 577 -27.82 21.37 -7.54
CA ALA A 577 -28.42 22.46 -6.76
C ALA A 577 -27.49 23.04 -5.67
N GLY A 578 -26.21 22.64 -5.67
CA GLY A 578 -25.22 22.99 -4.65
C GLY A 578 -23.83 23.24 -5.22
N PRO A 579 -22.83 23.48 -4.37
CA PRO A 579 -21.45 23.67 -4.81
C PRO A 579 -20.85 22.37 -5.34
N ALA A 580 -20.09 22.43 -6.45
CA ALA A 580 -19.28 21.32 -6.93
C ALA A 580 -18.20 20.95 -5.89
N LEU A 581 -17.54 21.95 -5.32
CA LEU A 581 -16.59 21.79 -4.21
C LEU A 581 -16.95 22.78 -3.09
N ASN A 582 -17.03 22.31 -1.86
CA ASN A 582 -17.19 23.14 -0.67
C ASN A 582 -16.16 22.71 0.39
N LEU A 583 -14.99 23.32 0.34
CA LEU A 583 -13.83 22.94 1.14
C LEU A 583 -13.39 24.12 2.00
N SER A 584 -13.29 23.87 3.31
CA SER A 584 -12.88 24.87 4.29
C SER A 584 -11.82 24.31 5.25
N VAL A 585 -10.79 25.10 5.56
CA VAL A 585 -9.74 24.74 6.53
C VAL A 585 -9.03 23.42 6.22
N GLY A 586 -7.94 23.48 5.46
CA GLY A 586 -7.13 22.30 5.12
C GLY A 586 -6.10 22.54 4.02
N THR A 587 -5.49 21.48 3.52
CA THR A 587 -4.57 21.50 2.38
C THR A 587 -5.16 20.69 1.24
N LEU A 588 -5.49 21.32 0.12
CA LEU A 588 -5.98 20.66 -1.08
C LEU A 588 -4.84 20.49 -2.07
N ASN A 589 -4.50 19.24 -2.40
CA ASN A 589 -3.48 18.91 -3.39
C ASN A 589 -4.09 18.01 -4.46
N GLY A 590 -4.32 18.53 -5.66
CA GLY A 590 -4.86 17.68 -6.71
C GLY A 590 -5.40 18.36 -7.95
N SER A 591 -6.19 17.59 -8.69
CA SER A 591 -6.84 18.05 -9.91
C SER A 591 -8.24 17.46 -10.08
N ALA A 592 -9.05 18.15 -10.87
CA ALA A 592 -10.26 17.61 -11.48
C ALA A 592 -10.23 17.80 -12.99
N THR A 593 -10.85 16.88 -13.73
CA THR A 593 -11.05 17.10 -15.17
C THR A 593 -12.12 18.15 -15.42
N ARG A 594 -13.20 18.12 -14.63
CA ARG A 594 -14.39 18.95 -14.82
C ARG A 594 -15.08 19.29 -13.49
N LEU A 595 -15.54 20.52 -13.33
CA LEU A 595 -16.42 20.97 -12.23
C LEU A 595 -17.73 21.55 -12.77
N ASP A 596 -18.86 20.96 -12.39
CA ASP A 596 -20.19 21.49 -12.71
C ASP A 596 -20.95 21.85 -11.43
N ALA A 597 -21.43 23.08 -11.35
CA ALA A 597 -22.40 23.53 -10.34
C ALA A 597 -23.51 24.28 -11.07
N GLN A 598 -24.71 23.70 -11.08
CA GLN A 598 -25.85 24.27 -11.79
C GLN A 598 -26.87 24.81 -10.79
N ASN A 599 -27.40 26.00 -11.07
CA ASN A 599 -28.50 26.61 -10.33
C ASN A 599 -28.29 26.66 -8.80
N THR A 600 -27.04 26.84 -8.34
CA THR A 600 -26.81 26.92 -6.91
C THR A 600 -27.23 28.29 -6.37
N THR A 601 -27.87 28.31 -5.20
CA THR A 601 -28.26 29.55 -4.53
C THR A 601 -27.08 30.23 -3.80
N GLY A 602 -26.03 29.47 -3.48
CA GLY A 602 -24.79 29.94 -2.90
C GLY A 602 -23.67 30.04 -3.95
N ASN A 603 -22.43 29.75 -3.54
CA ASN A 603 -21.30 29.70 -4.46
C ASN A 603 -21.26 28.37 -5.23
N GLY A 604 -20.89 28.40 -6.51
CA GLY A 604 -20.71 27.18 -7.33
C GLY A 604 -19.52 26.34 -6.91
N VAL A 605 -18.46 27.00 -6.45
CA VAL A 605 -17.30 26.41 -5.77
C VAL A 605 -16.95 27.33 -4.62
N ASN A 606 -16.68 26.76 -3.44
CA ASN A 606 -16.24 27.51 -2.26
C ASN A 606 -14.95 26.90 -1.71
N LEU A 607 -13.88 27.67 -1.72
CA LEU A 607 -12.55 27.29 -1.25
C LEU A 607 -12.06 28.32 -0.22
N SER A 608 -12.13 28.00 1.07
CA SER A 608 -11.75 28.93 2.15
C SER A 608 -10.76 28.35 3.17
N GLY A 609 -9.83 29.15 3.67
CA GLY A 609 -8.80 28.71 4.61
C GLY A 609 -7.97 27.53 4.11
N LEU A 610 -7.62 27.53 2.81
CA LEU A 610 -6.94 26.41 2.15
C LEU A 610 -5.49 26.73 1.80
N GLY A 611 -4.60 25.75 2.01
CA GLY A 611 -3.27 25.70 1.40
C GLY A 611 -3.18 24.66 0.29
N GLY A 612 -2.04 24.63 -0.42
CA GLY A 612 -1.74 23.60 -1.43
C GLY A 612 -1.96 24.06 -2.87
N SER A 613 -2.35 23.13 -3.75
CA SER A 613 -2.56 23.41 -5.16
C SER A 613 -3.73 22.62 -5.76
N PHE A 614 -4.55 23.28 -6.56
CA PHE A 614 -5.63 22.65 -7.31
C PHE A 614 -5.68 23.08 -8.77
N THR A 615 -5.93 22.12 -9.67
CA THR A 615 -6.06 22.39 -11.12
C THR A 615 -7.33 21.78 -11.69
N VAL A 616 -8.08 22.57 -12.46
CA VAL A 616 -9.09 22.05 -13.39
C VAL A 616 -8.48 21.95 -14.79
N LEU A 617 -8.44 20.74 -15.33
CA LEU A 617 -7.69 20.44 -16.56
C LEU A 617 -8.48 20.76 -17.85
N GLY A 618 -9.74 20.36 -17.91
CA GLY A 618 -10.50 20.25 -19.17
C GLY A 618 -9.99 19.14 -20.09
N SER A 619 -10.75 18.82 -21.14
CA SER A 619 -10.40 17.78 -22.13
C SER A 619 -9.77 18.33 -23.42
N GLY A 620 -9.55 19.64 -23.50
CA GLY A 620 -9.04 20.32 -24.69
C GLY A 620 -10.10 21.13 -25.46
N ALA A 621 -11.38 20.76 -25.35
CA ALA A 621 -12.48 21.47 -25.99
C ALA A 621 -12.97 22.68 -25.15
N PRO A 622 -13.43 23.79 -25.75
CA PRO A 622 -14.03 24.91 -25.01
C PRO A 622 -15.13 24.44 -24.03
N GLY A 623 -15.13 24.96 -22.81
CA GLY A 623 -16.11 24.58 -21.77
C GLY A 623 -15.96 23.17 -21.18
N SER A 624 -14.93 22.41 -21.59
CA SER A 624 -14.70 21.05 -21.09
C SER A 624 -14.33 20.99 -19.61
N GLY A 625 -13.78 22.07 -19.04
CA GLY A 625 -13.50 22.22 -17.61
C GLY A 625 -14.75 22.33 -16.73
N GLY A 626 -15.92 22.57 -17.34
CA GLY A 626 -17.21 22.53 -16.65
C GLY A 626 -17.86 23.88 -16.47
N THR A 627 -19.11 23.85 -16.03
CA THR A 627 -19.96 25.04 -15.92
C THR A 627 -20.27 25.37 -14.47
N LEU A 628 -19.96 26.59 -14.04
CA LEU A 628 -20.30 27.13 -12.73
C LEU A 628 -21.36 28.23 -12.87
N GLN A 629 -22.51 27.99 -12.24
CA GLN A 629 -23.69 28.86 -12.25
C GLN A 629 -24.31 28.97 -10.85
N ALA A 630 -24.18 30.14 -10.27
CA ALA A 630 -24.70 30.56 -8.98
C ALA A 630 -25.78 31.63 -9.17
N THR A 631 -27.06 31.25 -9.00
CA THR A 631 -28.21 32.11 -9.27
C THR A 631 -28.61 33.00 -8.09
N GLY A 632 -27.98 32.82 -6.93
CA GLY A 632 -28.18 33.70 -5.78
C GLY A 632 -27.69 35.12 -6.06
N PRO A 633 -28.31 36.16 -5.43
CA PRO A 633 -28.00 37.56 -5.71
C PRO A 633 -26.54 37.96 -5.38
N LEU A 634 -25.87 37.19 -4.52
CA LEU A 634 -24.45 37.35 -4.16
C LEU A 634 -23.61 36.10 -4.52
N GLY A 635 -24.18 35.16 -5.26
CA GLY A 635 -23.53 33.88 -5.54
C GLY A 635 -22.37 34.05 -6.51
N ALA A 636 -21.18 33.61 -6.10
CA ALA A 636 -20.03 33.52 -6.98
C ALA A 636 -19.99 32.15 -7.69
N GLY A 637 -19.63 32.11 -8.97
CA GLY A 637 -19.37 30.84 -9.64
C GLY A 637 -18.24 30.07 -8.94
N LEU A 638 -17.18 30.77 -8.57
CA LEU A 638 -16.12 30.30 -7.68
C LEU A 638 -15.76 31.39 -6.66
N ASN A 639 -15.74 31.03 -5.38
CA ASN A 639 -15.24 31.85 -4.28
C ASN A 639 -13.93 31.26 -3.74
N LEU A 640 -12.87 32.07 -3.70
CA LEU A 640 -11.55 31.71 -3.23
C LEU A 640 -11.10 32.67 -2.12
N GLN A 641 -10.82 32.13 -0.93
CA GLN A 641 -10.35 32.86 0.23
C GLN A 641 -9.35 32.00 1.04
N PRO A 642 -8.06 31.92 0.65
CA PRO A 642 -7.11 31.00 1.31
C PRO A 642 -6.65 31.44 2.72
N ASP A 643 -7.06 32.63 3.18
CA ASP A 643 -6.73 33.21 4.48
C ASP A 643 -5.20 33.33 4.70
N ASN A 644 -4.64 32.51 5.59
CA ASN A 644 -3.25 32.58 6.02
C ASN A 644 -2.35 31.52 5.37
N LEU A 645 -2.84 30.84 4.32
CA LEU A 645 -2.15 29.74 3.67
C LEU A 645 -1.83 30.08 2.21
N ASP A 646 -0.73 29.52 1.71
CA ASP A 646 -0.34 29.66 0.32
C ASP A 646 -1.14 28.69 -0.56
N PHE A 647 -1.79 29.21 -1.59
CA PHE A 647 -2.64 28.42 -2.48
C PHE A 647 -2.42 28.72 -3.96
N THR A 648 -2.29 27.67 -4.76
CA THR A 648 -2.21 27.75 -6.23
C THR A 648 -3.45 27.19 -6.88
N LEU A 649 -4.13 27.98 -7.71
CA LEU A 649 -5.32 27.57 -8.46
C LEU A 649 -5.11 27.77 -9.97
N SER A 650 -5.30 26.71 -10.75
CA SER A 650 -5.33 26.79 -12.22
C SER A 650 -6.68 26.34 -12.76
N LEU A 651 -7.29 27.17 -13.60
CA LEU A 651 -8.61 26.95 -14.18
C LEU A 651 -8.53 27.01 -15.71
N ASN A 652 -8.79 25.88 -16.35
CA ASN A 652 -8.70 25.74 -17.79
C ASN A 652 -10.07 25.42 -18.38
N ARG A 653 -10.47 26.15 -19.43
CA ARG A 653 -11.67 25.84 -20.23
C ARG A 653 -12.95 25.75 -19.42
N MET A 654 -13.09 26.62 -18.44
CA MET A 654 -14.28 26.75 -17.61
C MET A 654 -15.35 27.58 -18.32
N THR A 655 -16.61 27.41 -17.92
CA THR A 655 -17.72 28.30 -18.24
C THR A 655 -18.30 28.88 -16.96
N PHE A 656 -18.18 30.18 -16.76
CA PHE A 656 -18.79 30.92 -15.65
C PHE A 656 -19.98 31.71 -16.15
N GLN A 657 -21.20 31.24 -15.87
CA GLN A 657 -22.39 31.84 -16.46
C GLN A 657 -23.44 32.24 -15.42
N ASN A 658 -24.11 33.37 -15.66
CA ASN A 658 -25.26 33.83 -14.90
C ASN A 658 -25.02 33.88 -13.38
N ASN A 659 -23.81 34.26 -12.96
CA ASN A 659 -23.46 34.45 -11.56
C ASN A 659 -23.65 35.91 -11.14
N ALA A 660 -23.61 36.21 -9.84
CA ALA A 660 -23.30 37.56 -9.41
C ALA A 660 -21.86 37.92 -9.83
N THR A 661 -20.91 37.12 -9.36
CA THR A 661 -19.51 37.19 -9.78
C THR A 661 -19.08 35.86 -10.39
N GLY A 662 -18.40 35.85 -11.53
CA GLY A 662 -17.92 34.59 -12.10
C GLY A 662 -16.89 33.92 -11.18
N LEU A 663 -15.75 34.59 -10.96
CA LEU A 663 -14.72 34.21 -10.00
C LEU A 663 -14.49 35.36 -9.02
N LEU A 664 -14.63 35.07 -7.72
CA LEU A 664 -14.30 35.98 -6.63
C LEU A 664 -13.07 35.46 -5.88
N LEU A 665 -12.00 36.23 -5.89
CA LEU A 665 -10.87 36.11 -4.98
C LEU A 665 -10.92 37.31 -4.03
N ALA A 666 -11.15 37.06 -2.75
CA ALA A 666 -11.17 38.11 -1.73
C ALA A 666 -10.37 37.65 -0.51
N THR A 667 -9.41 38.46 -0.06
CA THR A 667 -8.70 38.25 1.22
C THR A 667 -8.91 39.44 2.14
N GLN A 668 -8.78 39.20 3.45
CA GLN A 668 -9.02 40.19 4.50
C GLN A 668 -7.72 40.93 4.87
N GLY A 669 -7.86 42.06 5.57
CA GLY A 669 -6.71 42.89 5.97
C GLY A 669 -5.70 42.22 6.91
N THR A 670 -6.10 41.12 7.55
CA THR A 670 -5.26 40.32 8.44
C THR A 670 -4.61 39.11 7.76
N ASP A 671 -4.99 38.82 6.52
CA ASP A 671 -4.56 37.61 5.83
C ASP A 671 -3.09 37.69 5.42
N THR A 672 -2.40 36.56 5.50
CA THR A 672 -0.95 36.44 5.21
C THR A 672 -0.63 35.52 4.04
N GLY A 673 -1.61 34.73 3.57
CA GLY A 673 -1.44 33.74 2.52
C GLY A 673 -1.15 34.34 1.15
N ARG A 674 -0.34 33.65 0.36
CA ARG A 674 -0.03 34.00 -1.04
C ARG A 674 -0.96 33.24 -1.99
N VAL A 675 -1.36 33.90 -3.07
CA VAL A 675 -2.27 33.30 -4.06
C VAL A 675 -1.63 33.33 -5.44
N THR A 676 -1.52 32.16 -6.06
CA THR A 676 -1.20 32.04 -7.49
C THR A 676 -2.46 31.60 -8.22
N LEU A 677 -3.01 32.45 -9.08
CA LEU A 677 -4.22 32.18 -9.84
C LEU A 677 -3.92 32.20 -11.35
N THR A 678 -4.25 31.12 -12.04
CA THR A 678 -4.25 31.05 -13.50
C THR A 678 -5.65 30.76 -14.00
N VAL A 679 -6.16 31.60 -14.90
CA VAL A 679 -7.43 31.43 -15.60
C VAL A 679 -7.18 31.53 -17.09
N GLN A 680 -7.45 30.46 -17.82
CA GLN A 680 -7.17 30.40 -19.24
C GLN A 680 -8.23 29.70 -20.07
N ASP A 681 -8.33 30.10 -21.33
CA ASP A 681 -9.14 29.46 -22.36
C ASP A 681 -10.61 29.28 -21.91
N SER A 682 -11.09 30.14 -21.00
CA SER A 682 -12.38 30.04 -20.31
C SER A 682 -13.36 31.09 -20.81
N ALA A 683 -14.66 30.84 -20.60
CA ALA A 683 -15.75 31.73 -21.00
C ALA A 683 -16.49 32.26 -19.78
N PHE A 684 -16.78 33.55 -19.77
CA PHE A 684 -17.56 34.23 -18.76
C PHE A 684 -18.77 34.90 -19.43
N SER A 685 -19.98 34.51 -19.03
CA SER A 685 -21.21 35.02 -19.65
C SER A 685 -22.25 35.50 -18.65
N ASN A 686 -22.85 36.66 -18.94
CA ASN A 686 -23.94 37.26 -18.16
C ASN A 686 -23.76 37.25 -16.64
N ASN A 687 -22.54 37.50 -16.14
CA ASN A 687 -22.33 37.71 -14.71
C ASN A 687 -22.79 39.14 -14.37
N SER A 688 -23.57 39.32 -13.31
CA SER A 688 -24.27 40.59 -13.06
C SER A 688 -23.41 41.67 -12.38
N VAL A 689 -22.30 41.29 -11.73
CA VAL A 689 -21.35 42.19 -11.07
C VAL A 689 -20.03 42.24 -11.82
N ASN A 690 -19.20 41.19 -11.73
CA ASN A 690 -17.91 41.07 -12.42
C ASN A 690 -17.69 39.64 -12.88
N SER A 691 -17.03 39.45 -14.02
CA SER A 691 -16.62 38.10 -14.43
C SER A 691 -15.49 37.55 -13.57
N ILE A 692 -14.46 38.36 -13.31
CA ILE A 692 -13.38 38.02 -12.40
C ILE A 692 -13.16 39.22 -11.49
N GLN A 693 -13.24 39.00 -10.18
CA GLN A 693 -13.02 40.01 -9.16
C GLN A 693 -11.90 39.55 -8.22
N ILE A 694 -10.82 40.32 -8.17
CA ILE A 694 -9.61 40.06 -7.38
C ILE A 694 -9.42 41.22 -6.41
N ASN A 695 -9.75 40.98 -5.15
CA ASN A 695 -9.67 41.95 -4.07
C ASN A 695 -8.67 41.44 -3.02
N PRO A 696 -7.35 41.58 -3.26
CA PRO A 696 -6.37 41.18 -2.27
C PRO A 696 -6.37 42.17 -1.11
N GLY A 697 -6.49 41.64 0.09
CA GLY A 697 -6.16 42.28 1.35
C GLY A 697 -4.84 41.79 1.93
N GLY A 698 -4.55 42.22 3.15
CA GLY A 698 -3.50 41.65 3.97
C GLY A 698 -2.09 41.90 3.44
N SER A 699 -1.16 41.03 3.84
CA SER A 699 0.28 41.17 3.59
C SER A 699 0.86 40.13 2.62
N GLY A 700 0.05 39.18 2.15
CA GLY A 700 0.45 38.17 1.16
C GLY A 700 0.54 38.75 -0.25
N SER A 701 1.58 38.42 -1.01
CA SER A 701 1.70 38.82 -2.42
C SER A 701 0.99 37.83 -3.34
N GLY A 702 0.23 38.32 -4.30
CA GLY A 702 -0.48 37.51 -5.29
C GLY A 702 0.18 37.50 -6.68
N THR A 703 -0.05 36.43 -7.43
CA THR A 703 0.35 36.30 -8.84
C THR A 703 -0.85 35.84 -9.66
N TYR A 704 -1.20 36.61 -10.69
CA TYR A 704 -2.44 36.41 -11.44
C TYR A 704 -2.17 36.31 -12.95
N SER A 705 -2.63 35.26 -13.60
CA SER A 705 -2.56 35.11 -15.05
C SER A 705 -3.95 34.88 -15.62
N VAL A 706 -4.46 35.85 -16.39
CA VAL A 706 -5.76 35.80 -17.08
C VAL A 706 -5.49 35.86 -18.58
N ARG A 707 -5.64 34.72 -19.28
CA ARG A 707 -5.25 34.64 -20.70
C ARG A 707 -6.23 33.91 -21.61
N ASN A 708 -6.39 34.40 -22.83
CA ASN A 708 -7.21 33.77 -23.87
C ASN A 708 -8.66 33.46 -23.44
N ASN A 709 -9.22 34.26 -22.54
CA ASN A 709 -10.59 34.09 -22.07
C ASN A 709 -11.56 34.95 -22.90
N THR A 710 -12.82 34.53 -22.92
CA THR A 710 -13.92 35.30 -23.54
C THR A 710 -14.88 35.81 -22.46
N PHE A 711 -15.28 37.07 -22.58
CA PHE A 711 -16.18 37.75 -21.65
C PHE A 711 -17.35 38.35 -22.45
N THR A 712 -18.56 37.82 -22.27
CA THR A 712 -19.74 38.22 -23.05
C THR A 712 -20.91 38.53 -22.15
N HIS A 713 -21.34 39.79 -22.06
CA HIS A 713 -22.43 40.20 -21.16
C HIS A 713 -23.49 41.00 -21.92
N THR A 714 -24.75 40.60 -21.79
CA THR A 714 -25.89 41.39 -22.27
C THR A 714 -26.40 42.39 -21.22
N GLY A 715 -26.06 42.19 -19.94
CA GLY A 715 -26.35 43.08 -18.83
C GLY A 715 -25.16 43.95 -18.41
N THR A 716 -25.32 44.70 -17.32
CA THR A 716 -24.37 45.73 -16.84
C THR A 716 -23.18 45.19 -16.02
N GLY A 717 -22.83 43.92 -16.16
CA GLY A 717 -21.70 43.33 -15.44
C GLY A 717 -20.34 43.73 -16.02
N GLY A 718 -19.33 43.83 -15.18
CA GLY A 718 -17.93 44.07 -15.54
C GLY A 718 -17.18 42.83 -15.99
N GLY A 719 -16.03 43.04 -16.63
CA GLY A 719 -15.12 41.97 -17.02
C GLY A 719 -14.18 41.58 -15.87
N LEU A 720 -12.90 41.94 -16.00
CA LEU A 720 -11.88 41.74 -14.97
C LEU A 720 -11.78 42.98 -14.07
N TYR A 721 -11.86 42.77 -12.76
CA TYR A 721 -11.69 43.81 -11.74
C TYR A 721 -10.62 43.38 -10.74
N TYR A 722 -9.54 44.17 -10.64
CA TYR A 722 -8.52 44.06 -9.60
C TYR A 722 -8.55 45.31 -8.72
N SER A 723 -8.58 45.13 -7.39
CA SER A 723 -8.52 46.24 -6.44
C SER A 723 -7.82 45.87 -5.12
N GLY A 724 -6.60 46.36 -4.94
CA GLY A 724 -5.82 46.15 -3.71
C GLY A 724 -6.14 47.16 -2.61
N THR A 725 -7.37 47.19 -2.09
CA THR A 725 -7.84 48.20 -1.12
C THR A 725 -7.46 47.91 0.34
N SER A 726 -7.56 46.66 0.78
CA SER A 726 -7.40 46.25 2.19
C SER A 726 -5.99 45.76 2.52
N ARG A 727 -4.97 46.31 1.86
CA ARG A 727 -3.58 45.85 1.94
C ARG A 727 -2.88 46.37 3.19
N THR A 728 -2.05 45.52 3.80
CA THR A 728 -1.22 45.84 4.97
C THR A 728 0.25 45.47 4.71
N GLY A 729 1.20 46.23 5.26
CA GLY A 729 2.63 46.05 4.97
C GLY A 729 3.03 46.54 3.58
N THR A 730 4.00 45.87 2.95
CA THR A 730 4.56 46.24 1.63
C THR A 730 4.49 45.10 0.59
N PRO A 731 3.33 44.43 0.41
CA PRO A 731 3.24 43.32 -0.52
C PRO A 731 3.30 43.81 -1.98
N THR A 732 3.71 42.94 -2.90
CA THR A 732 3.81 43.26 -4.34
C THR A 732 3.02 42.25 -5.14
N ASP A 733 1.84 42.65 -5.60
CA ASP A 733 1.04 41.81 -6.50
C ASP A 733 1.56 41.89 -7.93
N GLN A 734 1.41 40.79 -8.65
CA GLN A 734 1.82 40.69 -10.04
C GLN A 734 0.69 40.12 -10.89
N GLY A 735 0.46 40.68 -12.07
CA GLY A 735 -0.60 40.19 -12.93
C GLY A 735 -0.32 40.34 -14.43
N THR A 736 -0.75 39.35 -15.21
CA THR A 736 -0.76 39.39 -16.66
C THR A 736 -2.17 39.15 -17.18
N VAL A 737 -2.66 40.06 -18.01
CA VAL A 737 -3.98 39.99 -18.66
C VAL A 737 -3.74 40.02 -20.17
N THR A 738 -3.76 38.85 -20.81
CA THR A 738 -3.25 38.71 -22.19
C THR A 738 -4.19 37.98 -23.13
N GLY A 739 -4.39 38.51 -24.34
CA GLY A 739 -5.11 37.79 -25.41
C GLY A 739 -6.58 37.52 -25.12
N ASN A 740 -7.20 38.25 -24.19
CA ASN A 740 -8.62 38.06 -23.84
C ASN A 740 -9.53 38.89 -24.76
N THR A 741 -10.77 38.42 -24.93
CA THR A 741 -11.80 39.11 -25.71
C THR A 741 -12.97 39.52 -24.81
N PHE A 742 -13.33 40.80 -24.82
CA PHE A 742 -14.41 41.37 -24.02
C PHE A 742 -15.48 41.99 -24.92
N ASN A 743 -16.73 41.60 -24.69
CA ASN A 743 -17.92 42.14 -25.34
C ASN A 743 -19.01 42.34 -24.29
N LEU A 744 -18.96 43.48 -23.60
CA LEU A 744 -19.89 43.82 -22.54
C LEU A 744 -21.00 44.74 -23.06
N ALA A 745 -22.10 44.84 -22.32
CA ALA A 745 -23.17 45.75 -22.67
C ALA A 745 -22.69 47.22 -22.63
N PRO A 746 -23.07 48.06 -23.61
CA PRO A 746 -22.69 49.46 -23.65
C PRO A 746 -23.46 50.34 -22.65
N GLY A 747 -24.48 49.80 -21.97
CA GLY A 747 -25.21 50.48 -20.92
C GLY A 747 -24.68 50.17 -19.52
N GLY A 748 -24.72 51.15 -18.61
CA GLY A 748 -24.35 50.97 -17.19
C GLY A 748 -22.92 51.41 -16.85
N ASN A 749 -22.44 51.03 -15.65
CA ASN A 749 -21.18 51.51 -15.07
C ASN A 749 -19.98 50.54 -15.21
N ALA A 750 -20.09 49.53 -16.08
CA ALA A 750 -19.12 48.44 -16.16
C ALA A 750 -17.90 48.74 -17.04
N ASN A 751 -16.73 48.29 -16.59
CA ASN A 751 -15.49 48.29 -17.37
C ASN A 751 -15.14 46.88 -17.85
N ALA A 752 -14.44 46.76 -18.97
CA ALA A 752 -13.93 45.46 -19.41
C ALA A 752 -12.73 45.01 -18.56
N ILE A 753 -11.77 45.90 -18.34
CA ILE A 753 -10.61 45.64 -17.46
C ILE A 753 -10.46 46.81 -16.49
N THR A 754 -10.39 46.52 -15.19
CA THR A 754 -10.04 47.50 -14.14
C THR A 754 -8.85 46.96 -13.33
N ILE A 755 -7.77 47.73 -13.26
CA ILE A 755 -6.61 47.46 -12.40
C ILE A 755 -6.38 48.68 -11.51
N ASP A 756 -6.81 48.59 -10.26
CA ASP A 756 -6.69 49.68 -9.29
C ASP A 756 -5.84 49.28 -8.08
N GLN A 757 -4.70 49.94 -7.87
CA GLN A 757 -3.98 49.87 -6.60
C GLN A 757 -4.45 51.01 -5.69
N VAL A 758 -5.21 50.67 -4.64
CA VAL A 758 -5.89 51.66 -3.80
C VAL A 758 -5.25 51.79 -2.42
N GLY A 759 -4.92 50.67 -1.78
CA GLY A 759 -4.27 50.61 -0.48
C GLY A 759 -2.75 50.60 -0.55
N ALA A 760 -2.11 50.34 0.59
CA ALA A 760 -0.66 50.23 0.71
C ALA A 760 -0.07 49.09 -0.14
N GLY A 761 1.24 49.14 -0.39
CA GLY A 761 1.95 48.14 -1.19
C GLY A 761 2.03 48.48 -2.68
N ALA A 762 2.46 47.50 -3.47
CA ALA A 762 2.71 47.66 -4.89
C ALA A 762 1.92 46.63 -5.73
N ALA A 763 1.61 47.01 -6.97
CA ALA A 763 1.03 46.14 -7.98
C ALA A 763 1.81 46.31 -9.30
N ARG A 764 2.11 45.21 -9.99
CA ARG A 764 2.78 45.20 -11.30
C ARG A 764 1.92 44.44 -12.29
N PHE A 765 1.37 45.13 -13.28
CA PHE A 765 0.42 44.53 -14.22
C PHE A 765 0.84 44.74 -15.67
N ALA A 766 0.75 43.67 -16.46
CA ALA A 766 0.83 43.72 -17.91
C ALA A 766 -0.55 43.41 -18.51
N VAL A 767 -1.14 44.39 -19.21
CA VAL A 767 -2.40 44.26 -19.95
C VAL A 767 -2.05 44.32 -21.43
N THR A 768 -1.99 43.16 -22.09
CA THR A 768 -1.39 43.03 -23.42
C THR A 768 -2.26 42.28 -24.43
N GLY A 769 -2.42 42.81 -25.64
CA GLY A 769 -3.03 42.04 -26.74
C GLY A 769 -4.50 41.67 -26.51
N ASN A 770 -5.22 42.41 -25.67
CA ASN A 770 -6.66 42.14 -25.43
C ASN A 770 -7.52 42.87 -26.47
N THR A 771 -8.67 42.29 -26.79
CA THR A 771 -9.68 42.85 -27.69
C THR A 771 -10.91 43.23 -26.87
N VAL A 772 -11.34 44.49 -26.92
CA VAL A 772 -12.53 44.99 -26.21
C VAL A 772 -13.46 45.62 -27.23
N THR A 773 -14.66 45.05 -27.41
CA THR A 773 -15.66 45.49 -28.39
C THR A 773 -16.93 46.09 -27.79
N GLY A 774 -17.09 46.02 -26.47
CA GLY A 774 -18.22 46.60 -25.75
C GLY A 774 -17.92 46.77 -24.27
N TYR A 775 -18.34 47.91 -23.71
CA TYR A 775 -18.14 48.32 -22.31
C TYR A 775 -19.07 49.50 -21.96
N GLY A 776 -19.35 49.71 -20.67
CA GLY A 776 -20.27 50.75 -20.19
C GLY A 776 -19.60 52.07 -19.82
N VAL A 777 -18.41 52.05 -19.21
CA VAL A 777 -17.66 53.27 -18.82
C VAL A 777 -16.30 53.35 -19.51
N TYR A 778 -15.40 52.42 -19.21
CA TYR A 778 -14.10 52.35 -19.86
C TYR A 778 -13.86 50.94 -20.40
N GLY A 779 -13.23 50.84 -21.57
CA GLY A 779 -12.70 49.56 -22.03
C GLY A 779 -11.64 49.05 -21.05
N ILE A 780 -10.62 49.88 -20.80
CA ILE A 780 -9.56 49.58 -19.83
C ILE A 780 -9.44 50.75 -18.86
N SER A 781 -9.45 50.49 -17.56
CA SER A 781 -9.15 51.47 -16.51
C SER A 781 -7.96 50.98 -15.70
N VAL A 782 -6.92 51.80 -15.60
CA VAL A 782 -5.76 51.55 -14.73
C VAL A 782 -5.55 52.74 -13.80
N GLY A 783 -5.23 52.48 -12.54
CA GLY A 783 -4.92 53.57 -11.64
C GLY A 783 -4.29 53.19 -10.30
N ALA A 784 -3.57 54.16 -9.74
CA ALA A 784 -3.19 54.17 -8.33
C ALA A 784 -4.03 55.23 -7.62
N LYS A 785 -4.88 54.83 -6.67
CA LYS A 785 -5.97 55.65 -6.11
C LYS A 785 -5.87 55.73 -4.57
N GLU A 786 -6.58 56.68 -3.97
CA GLU A 786 -6.75 56.88 -2.51
C GLU A 786 -5.48 57.14 -1.66
N GLY A 787 -5.67 57.46 -0.37
CA GLY A 787 -4.62 57.80 0.59
C GLY A 787 -4.04 56.57 1.26
N GLY A 788 -2.80 56.22 0.92
CA GLY A 788 -2.13 55.03 1.46
C GLY A 788 -0.78 54.67 0.84
N SER A 789 -0.15 55.55 0.06
CA SER A 789 1.14 55.32 -0.64
C SER A 789 1.20 54.15 -1.64
N GLY A 790 0.05 53.67 -2.14
CA GLY A 790 0.01 52.58 -3.13
C GLY A 790 0.77 52.90 -4.42
N ARG A 791 1.53 51.93 -4.94
CA ARG A 791 2.24 52.03 -6.22
C ARG A 791 1.70 51.05 -7.25
N LEU A 792 1.36 51.52 -8.45
CA LEU A 792 1.05 50.66 -9.61
C LEU A 792 2.11 50.86 -10.69
N ASP A 793 2.74 49.78 -11.14
CA ASP A 793 3.50 49.74 -12.40
C ASP A 793 2.63 49.03 -13.44
N ALA A 794 2.17 49.76 -14.46
CA ALA A 794 1.26 49.28 -15.50
C ALA A 794 1.93 49.29 -16.87
N VAL A 795 2.01 48.11 -17.49
CA VAL A 795 2.40 47.90 -18.88
C VAL A 795 1.12 47.65 -19.67
N VAL A 796 0.69 48.61 -20.49
CA VAL A 796 -0.53 48.53 -21.29
C VAL A 796 -0.15 48.56 -22.75
N THR A 797 -0.14 47.42 -23.44
CA THR A 797 0.43 47.34 -24.79
C THR A 797 -0.41 46.54 -25.78
N ASN A 798 -0.46 46.98 -27.03
CA ASN A 798 -1.09 46.24 -28.13
C ASN A 798 -2.56 45.82 -27.87
N ASN A 799 -3.32 46.56 -27.05
CA ASN A 799 -4.74 46.29 -26.86
C ASN A 799 -5.57 46.98 -27.95
N ALA A 800 -6.60 46.30 -28.43
CA ALA A 800 -7.59 46.84 -29.36
C ALA A 800 -8.89 47.12 -28.61
N VAL A 801 -9.25 48.40 -28.47
CA VAL A 801 -10.42 48.86 -27.72
C VAL A 801 -11.32 49.66 -28.67
N SER A 802 -12.35 49.02 -29.22
CA SER A 802 -13.36 49.71 -30.01
C SER A 802 -14.48 50.18 -29.10
N SER A 803 -14.68 51.50 -29.02
CA SER A 803 -15.81 52.06 -28.29
C SER A 803 -17.12 51.63 -28.94
N PRO A 804 -18.09 51.08 -28.20
CA PRO A 804 -19.36 50.68 -28.78
C PRO A 804 -20.12 51.91 -29.31
N PRO A 805 -20.86 51.80 -30.43
CA PRO A 805 -21.78 52.86 -30.84
C PRO A 805 -22.92 52.94 -29.82
N GLY A 806 -22.89 53.96 -28.96
CA GLY A 806 -23.86 54.16 -27.88
C GLY A 806 -24.70 55.43 -28.07
N PRO A 807 -25.93 55.49 -27.53
CA PRO A 807 -26.68 56.73 -27.45
C PRO A 807 -25.91 57.74 -26.59
N VAL A 808 -25.84 58.98 -27.07
CA VAL A 808 -25.14 60.18 -26.54
C VAL A 808 -25.47 60.56 -25.08
N THR A 809 -26.23 59.76 -24.34
CA THR A 809 -26.69 60.05 -22.98
C THR A 809 -25.80 59.48 -21.87
N SER A 810 -24.82 58.61 -22.17
CA SER A 810 -23.80 58.18 -21.20
C SER A 810 -22.49 58.96 -21.41
N PRO A 811 -22.12 59.89 -20.50
CA PRO A 811 -21.04 60.86 -20.73
C PRO A 811 -19.61 60.29 -20.61
N ASN A 812 -19.44 59.00 -20.37
CA ASN A 812 -18.13 58.40 -20.08
C ASN A 812 -17.95 57.10 -20.86
N LEU A 813 -17.65 57.13 -22.16
CA LEU A 813 -17.29 55.95 -22.96
C LEU A 813 -15.85 56.03 -23.50
N ASP A 814 -14.95 56.69 -22.77
CA ASP A 814 -13.54 56.75 -23.15
C ASP A 814 -12.94 55.32 -23.22
N GLY A 815 -12.04 55.06 -24.17
CA GLY A 815 -11.51 53.71 -24.38
C GLY A 815 -10.63 53.22 -23.25
N ILE A 816 -9.53 53.92 -23.00
CA ILE A 816 -8.53 53.60 -21.97
C ILE A 816 -8.41 54.78 -21.00
N ASN A 817 -8.77 54.57 -19.74
CA ASN A 817 -8.63 55.54 -18.67
C ASN A 817 -7.39 55.23 -17.81
N VAL A 818 -6.57 56.26 -17.60
CA VAL A 818 -5.40 56.21 -16.70
C VAL A 818 -5.56 57.30 -15.65
N THR A 819 -5.56 56.91 -14.37
CA THR A 819 -5.72 57.86 -13.27
C THR A 819 -4.72 57.62 -12.15
N VAL A 820 -4.06 58.68 -11.69
CA VAL A 820 -3.29 58.67 -10.44
C VAL A 820 -3.88 59.69 -9.46
N GLY A 821 -4.27 59.19 -8.29
CA GLY A 821 -5.00 59.92 -7.25
C GLY A 821 -6.49 60.13 -7.55
N THR A 822 -7.28 60.22 -6.49
CA THR A 822 -8.71 60.56 -6.51
C THR A 822 -8.98 61.96 -5.95
N ALA A 823 -8.15 62.44 -5.00
CA ALA A 823 -8.23 63.76 -4.37
C ALA A 823 -6.84 64.44 -4.26
N PRO A 824 -6.77 65.79 -4.17
CA PRO A 824 -5.53 66.50 -3.89
C PRO A 824 -4.90 66.09 -2.54
N GLY A 825 -3.57 66.07 -2.45
CA GLY A 825 -2.82 65.77 -1.22
C GLY A 825 -2.53 64.28 -0.98
N GLN A 826 -2.99 63.40 -1.87
CA GLN A 826 -2.63 61.98 -1.86
C GLN A 826 -1.21 61.76 -2.39
N ASN A 827 -0.58 60.65 -2.00
CA ASN A 827 0.81 60.32 -2.33
C ASN A 827 0.96 59.01 -3.12
N SER A 828 -0.10 58.57 -3.82
CA SER A 828 -0.06 57.37 -4.67
C SER A 828 0.91 57.56 -5.84
N ALA A 829 1.48 56.46 -6.34
CA ALA A 829 2.42 56.47 -7.46
C ALA A 829 1.94 55.55 -8.59
N LEU A 830 1.97 56.05 -9.82
CA LEU A 830 1.67 55.27 -11.02
C LEU A 830 2.84 55.36 -12.00
N CYS A 831 3.39 54.22 -12.41
CA CYS A 831 4.28 54.12 -13.57
C CYS A 831 3.51 53.53 -14.75
N LEU A 832 3.50 54.22 -15.88
CA LEU A 832 2.83 53.78 -17.09
C LEU A 832 3.83 53.57 -18.24
N ARG A 833 3.84 52.35 -18.79
CA ARG A 833 4.39 52.05 -20.11
C ARG A 833 3.24 51.73 -21.06
N MET A 834 2.99 52.58 -22.05
CA MET A 834 1.84 52.46 -22.94
C MET A 834 2.22 52.62 -24.41
N THR A 835 2.13 51.54 -25.19
CA THR A 835 2.54 51.50 -26.61
C THR A 835 1.66 50.56 -27.45
N GLY A 836 1.38 50.93 -28.70
CA GLY A 836 0.69 50.08 -29.68
C GLY A 836 -0.79 49.83 -29.41
N ASN A 837 -1.40 50.51 -28.43
CA ASN A 837 -2.83 50.36 -28.19
C ASN A 837 -3.63 51.11 -29.25
N THR A 838 -4.68 50.47 -29.76
CA THR A 838 -5.64 51.09 -30.68
C THR A 838 -6.94 51.32 -29.94
N SER A 839 -7.35 52.57 -29.81
CA SER A 839 -8.65 52.93 -29.28
C SER A 839 -9.26 54.05 -30.09
N VAL A 840 -10.34 53.71 -30.80
CA VAL A 840 -11.03 54.60 -31.70
C VAL A 840 -12.45 54.76 -31.17
N SER A 841 -12.80 55.99 -30.81
CA SER A 841 -14.17 56.37 -30.50
C SER A 841 -14.90 56.75 -31.80
N PRO A 842 -16.13 56.26 -32.02
CA PRO A 842 -16.98 56.74 -33.11
C PRO A 842 -17.55 58.15 -32.83
N ASP A 843 -17.50 58.64 -31.59
CA ASP A 843 -17.96 59.98 -31.20
C ASP A 843 -16.77 60.96 -31.10
N PRO A 844 -16.79 62.09 -31.84
CA PRO A 844 -15.74 63.13 -31.80
C PRO A 844 -15.47 63.73 -30.40
N GLY A 845 -16.41 63.63 -29.46
CA GLY A 845 -16.28 64.18 -28.10
C GLY A 845 -15.58 63.26 -27.09
N LEU A 846 -15.40 61.98 -27.43
CA LEU A 846 -14.78 60.98 -26.56
C LEU A 846 -13.34 60.69 -27.01
N ALA A 847 -12.47 60.43 -26.04
CA ALA A 847 -11.07 60.12 -26.34
C ALA A 847 -10.82 58.61 -26.31
N GLY A 848 -9.93 58.14 -27.19
CA GLY A 848 -9.43 56.77 -27.13
C GLY A 848 -8.66 56.51 -25.83
N ILE A 849 -7.84 57.46 -25.40
CA ILE A 849 -7.05 57.40 -24.18
C ILE A 849 -7.23 58.69 -23.36
N VAL A 850 -7.51 58.55 -22.06
CA VAL A 850 -7.64 59.68 -21.13
C VAL A 850 -6.68 59.56 -19.96
N LEU A 851 -5.98 60.66 -19.70
CA LEU A 851 -5.00 60.78 -18.61
C LEU A 851 -5.49 61.75 -17.53
N ARG A 852 -5.26 61.40 -16.26
CA ARG A 852 -5.53 62.27 -15.11
C ARG A 852 -4.48 62.08 -14.00
N GLN A 853 -3.98 63.19 -13.47
CA GLN A 853 -3.18 63.26 -12.25
C GLN A 853 -3.83 64.19 -11.23
N ARG A 854 -3.71 63.86 -9.94
CA ARG A 854 -4.07 64.73 -8.82
C ARG A 854 -2.81 65.29 -8.15
N THR A 855 -2.89 66.53 -7.67
CA THR A 855 -1.79 67.19 -6.96
C THR A 855 -1.34 66.37 -5.74
N GLY A 856 -0.03 66.20 -5.58
CA GLY A 856 0.60 65.39 -4.51
C GLY A 856 1.01 63.97 -4.95
N THR A 857 0.50 63.48 -6.07
CA THR A 857 0.79 62.13 -6.58
C THR A 857 1.98 62.09 -7.54
N THR A 858 2.62 60.92 -7.67
CA THR A 858 3.71 60.69 -8.62
C THR A 858 3.21 59.98 -9.87
N PHE A 859 3.40 60.59 -11.04
CA PHE A 859 3.06 59.97 -12.33
C PHE A 859 4.32 59.79 -13.17
N THR A 860 4.79 58.56 -13.33
CA THR A 860 5.86 58.23 -14.26
C THR A 860 5.24 57.75 -15.58
N ILE A 861 5.64 58.34 -16.69
CA ILE A 861 5.24 57.91 -18.02
C ILE A 861 6.51 57.61 -18.81
N GLU A 862 6.70 56.36 -19.20
CA GLU A 862 7.92 55.92 -19.87
C GLU A 862 8.09 56.66 -21.21
N GLY A 863 9.29 57.19 -21.44
CA GLY A 863 9.60 58.00 -22.63
C GLY A 863 9.19 59.48 -22.55
N VAL A 864 8.61 59.94 -21.44
CA VAL A 864 8.26 61.36 -21.23
C VAL A 864 9.24 62.01 -20.24
N PRO A 865 9.84 63.17 -20.56
CA PRO A 865 10.77 63.86 -19.67
C PRO A 865 10.06 64.51 -18.47
N THR A 866 10.77 64.59 -17.34
CA THR A 866 10.27 65.27 -16.13
C THR A 866 9.89 66.72 -16.44
N GLY A 867 8.71 67.15 -16.00
CA GLY A 867 8.22 68.52 -16.18
C GLY A 867 7.66 68.82 -17.58
N ALA A 868 7.45 67.81 -18.43
CA ALA A 868 6.76 68.00 -19.71
C ALA A 868 5.36 68.61 -19.51
N THR A 869 5.02 69.59 -20.35
CA THR A 869 3.70 70.21 -20.39
C THR A 869 2.61 69.21 -20.80
N ASN A 870 1.36 69.49 -20.43
CA ASN A 870 0.19 68.71 -20.86
C ASN A 870 0.21 68.40 -22.39
N ALA A 871 0.51 69.40 -23.23
CA ALA A 871 0.58 69.20 -24.68
C ALA A 871 1.67 68.21 -25.10
N GLN A 872 2.86 68.29 -24.50
CA GLN A 872 3.96 67.36 -24.77
C GLN A 872 3.63 65.92 -24.34
N VAL A 873 2.98 65.75 -23.18
CA VAL A 873 2.51 64.43 -22.72
C VAL A 873 1.50 63.85 -23.70
N GLN A 874 0.51 64.64 -24.11
CA GLN A 874 -0.52 64.22 -25.06
C GLN A 874 0.09 63.76 -26.38
N THR A 875 0.99 64.54 -26.98
CA THR A 875 1.68 64.18 -28.23
C THR A 875 2.51 62.90 -28.10
N ALA A 876 3.28 62.75 -27.01
CA ALA A 876 4.14 61.59 -26.81
C ALA A 876 3.33 60.29 -26.65
N VAL A 877 2.28 60.30 -25.81
CA VAL A 877 1.41 59.13 -25.61
C VAL A 877 0.64 58.80 -26.88
N GLN A 878 0.19 59.81 -27.63
CA GLN A 878 -0.52 59.60 -28.89
C GLN A 878 0.37 58.99 -29.97
N ALA A 879 1.60 59.48 -30.12
CA ALA A 879 2.56 58.94 -31.09
C ALA A 879 2.85 57.44 -30.84
N SER A 880 3.01 57.05 -29.57
CA SER A 880 3.24 55.65 -29.19
C SER A 880 2.02 54.74 -29.36
N ASN A 881 0.82 55.30 -29.56
CA ASN A 881 -0.44 54.55 -29.61
C ASN A 881 -1.30 54.93 -30.83
N ALA A 882 -0.68 55.32 -31.94
CA ALA A 882 -1.40 55.67 -33.16
C ALA A 882 -2.26 54.47 -33.66
N PRO A 883 -3.50 54.69 -34.13
CA PRO A 883 -4.16 55.98 -34.37
C PRO A 883 -5.01 56.52 -33.20
N SER A 884 -4.83 56.05 -31.97
CA SER A 884 -5.67 56.45 -30.82
C SER A 884 -5.58 57.95 -30.53
N THR A 885 -6.71 58.57 -30.20
CA THR A 885 -6.72 59.95 -29.70
C THR A 885 -6.38 59.97 -28.21
N VAL A 886 -5.60 60.98 -27.77
CA VAL A 886 -5.26 61.17 -26.35
C VAL A 886 -5.85 62.49 -25.87
N ARG A 887 -6.43 62.49 -24.66
CA ARG A 887 -6.95 63.68 -24.00
C ARG A 887 -6.52 63.72 -22.54
N ILE A 888 -6.22 64.92 -22.06
CA ILE A 888 -6.01 65.17 -20.63
C ILE A 888 -7.33 65.66 -20.03
N ARG A 889 -7.76 65.07 -18.91
CA ARG A 889 -9.06 65.39 -18.31
C ARG A 889 -9.10 66.86 -17.87
N THR A 890 -10.21 67.55 -18.13
CA THR A 890 -10.40 68.98 -17.83
C THR A 890 -10.06 69.30 -16.37
N GLY A 891 -9.24 70.34 -16.16
CA GLY A 891 -8.78 70.76 -14.83
C GLY A 891 -7.68 69.88 -14.21
N ALA A 892 -7.10 68.94 -14.96
CA ALA A 892 -5.91 68.20 -14.54
C ALA A 892 -4.62 68.88 -15.06
N GLU A 893 -3.63 68.99 -14.19
CA GLU A 893 -2.27 69.39 -14.51
C GLU A 893 -1.37 68.16 -14.34
N LEU A 894 -0.76 67.70 -15.44
CA LEU A 894 0.17 66.58 -15.39
C LEU A 894 1.57 67.11 -15.05
N THR A 895 2.21 66.46 -14.08
CA THR A 895 3.61 66.68 -13.69
C THR A 895 4.34 65.35 -13.81
N PRO A 896 4.60 64.90 -15.05
CA PRO A 896 5.24 63.61 -15.26
C PRO A 896 6.67 63.61 -14.73
N VAL A 897 7.13 62.44 -14.29
CA VAL A 897 8.50 62.17 -13.86
C VAL A 897 9.12 61.13 -14.79
N THR A 898 10.39 61.29 -15.15
CA THR A 898 11.12 60.29 -15.94
C THR A 898 11.38 59.03 -15.12
N GLY A 899 11.18 57.86 -15.74
CA GLY A 899 11.47 56.57 -15.15
C GLY A 899 11.08 55.40 -16.06
N THR A 900 11.38 54.18 -15.63
CA THR A 900 11.06 52.93 -16.33
C THR A 900 10.12 52.09 -15.48
N CYS A 901 9.09 51.50 -16.10
CA CYS A 901 8.12 50.70 -15.36
C CYS A 901 8.58 49.25 -15.21
N THR A 902 8.35 48.68 -14.03
CA THR A 902 8.68 47.27 -13.76
C THR A 902 7.51 46.39 -14.17
N GLY A 903 7.72 45.48 -15.13
CA GLY A 903 6.73 44.46 -15.46
C GLY A 903 6.57 43.41 -14.36
N PRO A 904 5.53 42.56 -14.44
CA PRO A 904 5.48 41.31 -13.69
C PRO A 904 6.66 40.40 -14.07
N THR A 905 7.19 39.64 -13.11
CA THR A 905 8.35 38.74 -13.25
C THR A 905 7.97 37.34 -13.72
#